data_AF-Q2S7P9-F1
#
_entry.id   AF-Q2S7P9-F1
#
_cell.length_a   1.000
_cell.length_b   1.000
_cell.length_c   1.000
_cell.angle_alpha   90.00
_cell.angle_beta   90.00
_cell.angle_gamma   90.00
#
_symmetry.space_group_name_H-M   'P 1'
#
loop_
_entity.id
_entity.type
_entity.pdbx_description
1 polymer ?
#
loop_
_entity_poly.entity_id
_entity_poly.type
_entity_poly.pdbx_seq_one_letter_code
_entity_poly.pdbx_strand_id
1 'polypeptide(L)'
;MPSMRTFSSVACGASRRCVTAFHVVFLSRWRWALIALFALLTAHQPAFARDPCDAISLLEQQWRVRLAESQRDLASFTALRRGEVEPGFQLSHLTPVALDDDSAVEDYIQVLRSDGYLPMSPPGLDQCARLAKSMQTLRAELTAQLTQLRDARLTLFTQSADIRWALQRLLLKLERLQPLTAELTQRQAGAQNVGPDAPGAAQTPASPETGKTATEAEAQAEAVRRAAAVERLTEMSQRAQALLAELSAHLYADASFGTLETLWPQILTLSGNPVRELAAQLPDLQTRPQTLAEAIEVLRVQATYLRNHRIAADGMRAAMRTWREPQREWTGLRQELVMLPEMTLNALVGPVVEEYQLARERQKLVTLLSLWSLQVILLALAAWLVARAAAWSMQALSQLQRRLLRLLGQTAAMRLVNGLFWVLKPNAPWLMIWWLSVTLSNLSPSHWYLFHLLRPLGVAYALFRGIRVMSEWLFSRMYGQSGFFVTQQTGDQLRTEAGRLAVSVVVCWALREMALATGGGYVYFIVQSAVILYLWCLATLSLRRHGDVCRKFICRLSTVNSRESCSLLLDRPWIFPWWPLLFIAAQVWDLLLRLHLLLGQFDAYRSLSVRILRLHLETATGAETEGEDAEADEYQARSYRYWMLDRPREEQAVIAQEALLATLTKPVTDWAEKQREDNMLLLVGEHGGGKTSLVSQFEKHWDKTPVRFLSAPPKLTSAEAVKAFLTDSTALSDGDSMADKAAAPSAQKKVVIVDQAENFLLAQVGALDGVKAFLQHLNDASPDTFWIVVMHAPTWRYLSRVFQKHHQFSHIIAMPKWSPTDIRKLLLSRHHASHRRLRYDDLLLSALAGTESASFKAADTRVFNLMWELSAGNPLTALHLWLESARFDHRTVEIGIPQRVATSVLNALQDDECFMLAAVIQHENLTPQEIAVATTLPLAMVRQTLKSGCAAGILWGDERDRYRVHALWYPALTTYLGRKNILHG
;
A
#
# COMPACT_ATOMS: atom_id res chain seq x y z
N MET A 1 -40.25 -23.84 42.18
CA MET A 1 -39.63 -25.12 42.59
C MET A 1 -38.72 -25.62 41.47
N PRO A 2 -37.40 -25.50 41.63
CA PRO A 2 -36.42 -26.04 40.69
C PRO A 2 -35.88 -27.38 41.22
N SER A 3 -36.21 -28.51 40.57
CA SER A 3 -35.46 -29.78 40.64
C SER A 3 -36.24 -30.89 39.93
N MET A 4 -36.04 -31.08 38.64
CA MET A 4 -36.30 -32.34 37.90
C MET A 4 -35.99 -32.14 36.42
N ARG A 5 -34.75 -31.76 36.10
CA ARG A 5 -34.19 -31.81 34.74
C ARG A 5 -32.70 -32.07 34.84
N THR A 6 -32.34 -33.28 35.24
CA THR A 6 -30.96 -33.81 35.19
C THR A 6 -30.97 -35.28 35.61
N PHE A 7 -31.66 -36.15 34.87
CA PHE A 7 -31.46 -37.60 35.00
C PHE A 7 -31.93 -38.31 33.71
N SER A 8 -31.28 -37.99 32.58
CA SER A 8 -31.46 -38.74 31.33
C SER A 8 -30.28 -38.56 30.37
N SER A 9 -29.03 -38.73 30.83
CA SER A 9 -27.86 -38.57 29.94
C SER A 9 -26.72 -39.57 30.14
N VAL A 10 -26.88 -40.69 30.86
CA VAL A 10 -25.74 -41.62 31.11
C VAL A 10 -25.96 -43.06 30.62
N ALA A 11 -27.06 -43.36 29.93
CA ALA A 11 -27.28 -44.72 29.42
C ALA A 11 -27.92 -44.75 28.04
N CYS A 12 -27.21 -44.26 27.01
CA CYS A 12 -27.37 -44.75 25.63
C CYS A 12 -26.20 -44.27 24.75
N GLY A 13 -24.97 -44.64 25.10
CA GLY A 13 -23.77 -44.40 24.30
C GLY A 13 -23.42 -45.57 23.40
N ALA A 14 -24.41 -46.21 22.76
CA ALA A 14 -24.16 -47.23 21.76
C ALA A 14 -25.22 -47.16 20.65
N SER A 15 -24.71 -46.89 19.45
CA SER A 15 -25.34 -47.03 18.15
C SER A 15 -26.12 -45.82 17.58
N ARG A 16 -25.64 -45.44 16.38
CA ARG A 16 -26.23 -44.63 15.29
C ARG A 16 -25.82 -43.14 15.29
N ARG A 17 -25.35 -42.57 14.16
CA ARG A 17 -25.17 -43.08 12.79
C ARG A 17 -24.41 -42.04 11.96
N CYS A 18 -23.65 -42.56 10.99
CA CYS A 18 -23.60 -42.16 9.60
C CYS A 18 -23.80 -40.67 9.24
N VAL A 19 -22.72 -40.10 8.71
CA VAL A 19 -22.73 -39.32 7.47
C VAL A 19 -23.70 -39.96 6.46
N THR A 20 -24.74 -39.23 6.09
CA THR A 20 -25.13 -38.91 4.69
C THR A 20 -26.49 -38.22 4.71
N ALA A 21 -26.48 -36.93 4.42
CA ALA A 21 -27.66 -36.12 4.19
C ALA A 21 -28.24 -36.46 2.81
N PHE A 22 -29.34 -37.20 2.75
CA PHE A 22 -30.20 -37.20 1.54
C PHE A 22 -31.70 -37.45 1.77
N HIS A 23 -32.21 -37.50 3.01
CA HIS A 23 -33.65 -37.73 3.27
C HIS A 23 -34.22 -36.80 4.36
N VAL A 24 -34.28 -35.49 4.10
CA VAL A 24 -34.84 -34.52 5.07
C VAL A 24 -36.31 -34.16 4.82
N VAL A 25 -36.94 -34.58 3.72
CA VAL A 25 -38.36 -34.21 3.47
C VAL A 25 -39.37 -35.32 3.80
N PHE A 26 -38.96 -36.59 3.97
CA PHE A 26 -39.91 -37.72 4.04
C PHE A 26 -40.16 -38.34 5.44
N LEU A 27 -39.41 -37.95 6.48
CA LEU A 27 -39.46 -38.61 7.80
C LEU A 27 -40.19 -37.84 8.92
N SER A 28 -40.83 -36.70 8.62
CA SER A 28 -41.56 -35.91 9.63
C SER A 28 -42.91 -36.52 10.03
N ARG A 29 -43.48 -37.43 9.23
CA ARG A 29 -44.78 -38.09 9.51
C ARG A 29 -44.69 -39.32 10.41
N TRP A 30 -43.54 -39.98 10.51
CA TRP A 30 -43.37 -41.20 11.33
C TRP A 30 -42.87 -40.93 12.75
N ARG A 31 -42.33 -39.73 13.01
CA ARG A 31 -41.81 -39.34 14.32
C ARG A 31 -42.90 -39.24 15.38
N TRP A 32 -44.10 -38.78 15.00
CA TRP A 32 -45.28 -38.76 15.88
C TRP A 32 -45.93 -40.14 16.04
N ALA A 33 -45.89 -41.00 15.02
CA ALA A 33 -46.38 -42.37 15.11
C ALA A 33 -45.51 -43.23 16.04
N LEU A 34 -44.18 -43.05 16.03
CA LEU A 34 -43.26 -43.75 16.93
C LEU A 34 -43.32 -43.22 18.37
N ILE A 35 -43.58 -41.93 18.59
CA ILE A 35 -43.82 -41.38 19.94
C ILE A 35 -45.15 -41.88 20.50
N ALA A 36 -46.20 -42.00 19.67
CA ALA A 36 -47.47 -42.60 20.08
C ALA A 36 -47.35 -44.11 20.36
N LEU A 37 -46.54 -44.84 19.58
CA LEU A 37 -46.26 -46.26 19.82
C LEU A 37 -45.42 -46.47 21.10
N PHE A 38 -44.48 -45.57 21.39
CA PHE A 38 -43.68 -45.61 22.63
C PHE A 38 -44.53 -45.25 23.85
N ALA A 39 -45.46 -44.30 23.73
CA ALA A 39 -46.43 -43.97 24.78
C ALA A 39 -47.42 -45.12 25.06
N LEU A 40 -47.83 -45.87 24.03
CA LEU A 40 -48.65 -47.08 24.15
C LEU A 40 -47.86 -48.28 24.74
N LEU A 41 -46.56 -48.39 24.47
CA LEU A 41 -45.69 -49.42 25.06
C LEU A 41 -45.28 -49.11 26.51
N THR A 42 -45.27 -47.83 26.93
CA THR A 42 -45.08 -47.45 28.34
C THR A 42 -46.30 -47.71 29.23
N ALA A 43 -47.47 -47.99 28.65
CA ALA A 43 -48.68 -48.38 29.39
C ALA A 43 -48.71 -49.88 29.79
N HIS A 44 -47.68 -50.65 29.41
CA HIS A 44 -47.50 -52.05 29.80
C HIS A 44 -46.05 -52.30 30.23
N GLN A 45 -45.74 -51.97 31.47
CA GLN A 45 -44.59 -52.56 32.17
C GLN A 45 -45.10 -53.59 33.20
N PRO A 46 -44.61 -54.84 33.15
CA PRO A 46 -44.85 -55.81 34.20
C PRO A 46 -44.04 -55.42 35.44
N ALA A 47 -44.61 -55.71 36.60
CA ALA A 47 -44.03 -55.47 37.92
C ALA A 47 -42.62 -56.06 38.07
N PHE A 48 -41.60 -55.21 38.20
CA PHE A 48 -40.29 -55.56 38.76
C PHE A 48 -39.78 -54.42 39.65
N ALA A 49 -40.14 -54.50 40.94
CA ALA A 49 -39.37 -54.09 42.12
C ALA A 49 -40.36 -54.00 43.29
N ARG A 50 -40.46 -55.07 44.10
CA ARG A 50 -41.25 -55.03 45.33
C ARG A 50 -40.47 -54.50 46.54
N ASP A 51 -39.15 -54.32 46.43
CA ASP A 51 -38.34 -53.66 47.45
C ASP A 51 -37.30 -52.70 46.83
N PRO A 52 -37.14 -51.46 47.34
CA PRO A 52 -36.14 -50.51 46.87
C PRO A 52 -34.69 -51.00 47.08
N CYS A 53 -34.47 -51.96 47.98
CA CYS A 53 -33.15 -52.52 48.25
C CYS A 53 -32.62 -53.46 47.17
N ASP A 54 -33.47 -54.09 46.35
CA ASP A 54 -33.04 -54.98 45.26
C ASP A 54 -32.47 -54.18 44.08
N ALA A 55 -33.04 -53.02 43.79
CA ALA A 55 -32.48 -52.11 42.80
C ALA A 55 -31.11 -51.56 43.25
N ILE A 56 -30.94 -51.30 44.55
CA ILE A 56 -29.68 -50.82 45.13
C ILE A 56 -28.61 -51.92 45.12
N SER A 57 -28.96 -53.19 45.33
CA SER A 57 -28.00 -54.30 45.28
C SER A 57 -27.48 -54.59 43.86
N LEU A 58 -28.33 -54.44 42.84
CA LEU A 58 -27.92 -54.51 41.44
C LEU A 58 -26.99 -53.34 41.07
N LEU A 59 -27.29 -52.12 41.57
CA LEU A 59 -26.41 -50.96 41.41
C LEU A 59 -25.06 -51.16 42.11
N GLU A 60 -25.04 -51.78 43.29
CA GLU A 60 -23.81 -52.12 44.00
C GLU A 60 -22.92 -53.07 43.16
N GLN A 61 -23.51 -54.11 42.54
CA GLN A 61 -22.78 -55.02 41.65
C GLN A 61 -22.23 -54.29 40.43
N GLN A 62 -23.00 -53.39 39.82
CA GLN A 62 -22.53 -52.58 38.70
C GLN A 62 -21.38 -51.64 39.09
N TRP A 63 -21.44 -51.04 40.28
CA TRP A 63 -20.36 -50.18 40.79
C TRP A 63 -19.09 -50.97 41.09
N ARG A 64 -19.18 -52.20 41.58
CA ARG A 64 -18.02 -53.07 41.78
C ARG A 64 -17.35 -53.48 40.46
N VAL A 65 -18.14 -53.78 39.43
CA VAL A 65 -17.60 -54.06 38.09
C VAL A 65 -16.90 -52.82 37.53
N ARG A 66 -17.54 -51.64 37.62
CA ARG A 66 -16.92 -50.38 37.20
C ARG A 66 -15.66 -50.03 38.00
N LEU A 67 -15.63 -50.34 39.29
CA LEU A 67 -14.44 -50.13 40.12
C LEU A 67 -13.29 -51.00 39.61
N ALA A 68 -13.53 -52.29 39.36
CA ALA A 68 -12.51 -53.19 38.82
C ALA A 68 -12.02 -52.77 37.42
N GLU A 69 -12.91 -52.30 36.55
CA GLU A 69 -12.55 -51.72 35.25
C GLU A 69 -11.69 -50.47 35.42
N SER A 70 -12.10 -49.55 36.29
CA SER A 70 -11.35 -48.30 36.54
C SER A 70 -9.96 -48.54 37.12
N GLN A 71 -9.80 -49.57 37.96
CA GLN A 71 -8.50 -49.96 38.51
C GLN A 71 -7.56 -50.50 37.43
N ARG A 72 -8.07 -51.27 36.46
CA ARG A 72 -7.28 -51.74 35.31
C ARG A 72 -6.86 -50.59 34.41
N ASP A 73 -7.80 -49.71 34.05
CA ASP A 73 -7.49 -48.53 33.24
C ASP A 73 -6.40 -47.67 33.91
N LEU A 74 -6.51 -47.46 35.23
CA LEU A 74 -5.54 -46.67 35.98
C LEU A 74 -4.16 -47.35 36.02
N ALA A 75 -4.12 -48.67 36.21
CA ALA A 75 -2.88 -49.44 36.15
C ALA A 75 -2.15 -49.23 34.81
N SER A 76 -2.87 -49.34 33.70
CA SER A 76 -2.31 -49.11 32.36
C SER A 76 -1.82 -47.66 32.15
N PHE A 77 -2.52 -46.65 32.68
CA PHE A 77 -2.01 -45.26 32.69
C PHE A 77 -0.74 -45.10 33.53
N THR A 78 -0.67 -45.76 34.69
CA THR A 78 0.50 -45.68 35.58
C THR A 78 1.71 -46.42 35.01
N ALA A 79 1.51 -47.56 34.35
CA ALA A 79 2.55 -48.30 33.65
C ALA A 79 3.11 -47.48 32.48
N LEU A 80 2.22 -46.90 31.67
CA LEU A 80 2.61 -46.01 30.57
C LEU A 80 3.45 -44.82 31.08
N ARG A 81 3.06 -44.21 32.20
CA ARG A 81 3.81 -43.09 32.80
C ARG A 81 5.22 -43.49 33.26
N ARG A 82 5.43 -44.75 33.63
CA ARG A 82 6.74 -45.29 34.05
C ARG A 82 7.58 -45.81 32.89
N GLY A 83 7.05 -45.85 31.67
CA GLY A 83 7.73 -46.48 30.53
C GLY A 83 7.70 -48.01 30.60
N GLU A 84 6.78 -48.58 31.37
CA GLU A 84 6.61 -50.02 31.52
C GLU A 84 5.49 -50.51 30.61
N VAL A 85 5.59 -51.76 30.16
CA VAL A 85 4.60 -52.39 29.28
C VAL A 85 3.90 -53.53 30.01
N GLU A 86 2.63 -53.33 30.36
CA GLU A 86 1.80 -54.39 30.94
C GLU A 86 1.51 -55.50 29.91
N PRO A 87 1.56 -56.78 30.31
CA PRO A 87 1.15 -57.88 29.44
C PRO A 87 -0.35 -57.80 29.13
N GLY A 88 -0.71 -57.70 27.86
CA GLY A 88 -2.11 -57.55 27.42
C GLY A 88 -2.59 -56.10 27.35
N PHE A 89 -1.68 -55.15 27.21
CA PHE A 89 -1.99 -53.74 26.96
C PHE A 89 -2.96 -53.59 25.78
N GLN A 90 -4.05 -52.86 25.96
CA GLN A 90 -4.96 -52.52 24.87
C GLN A 90 -5.12 -51.00 24.79
N LEU A 91 -4.94 -50.46 23.59
CA LEU A 91 -5.12 -49.02 23.34
C LEU A 91 -6.50 -48.51 23.77
N SER A 92 -7.53 -49.36 23.72
CA SER A 92 -8.91 -49.03 24.07
C SER A 92 -9.13 -48.57 25.52
N HIS A 93 -8.20 -48.90 26.43
CA HIS A 93 -8.26 -48.49 27.85
C HIS A 93 -7.80 -47.04 28.07
N LEU A 94 -6.90 -46.54 27.23
CA LEU A 94 -6.33 -45.19 27.36
C LEU A 94 -7.18 -44.14 26.66
N THR A 95 -7.74 -44.48 25.50
CA THR A 95 -8.58 -43.58 24.72
C THR A 95 -9.89 -44.29 24.34
N PRO A 96 -11.06 -43.69 24.62
CA PRO A 96 -12.25 -44.07 23.88
C PRO A 96 -12.01 -43.68 22.42
N VAL A 97 -11.69 -44.68 21.59
CA VAL A 97 -11.26 -44.59 20.17
C VAL A 97 -12.24 -43.83 19.24
N ALA A 98 -13.36 -43.32 19.78
CA ALA A 98 -14.39 -42.60 19.06
C ALA A 98 -14.23 -41.06 19.06
N LEU A 99 -13.24 -40.50 19.75
CA LEU A 99 -13.08 -39.05 19.93
C LEU A 99 -11.78 -38.54 19.29
N ASP A 100 -11.74 -38.59 17.95
CA ASP A 100 -10.60 -38.17 17.13
C ASP A 100 -10.82 -36.80 16.43
N ASP A 101 -11.95 -36.13 16.72
CA ASP A 101 -12.25 -34.78 16.23
C ASP A 101 -11.88 -33.77 17.32
N ASP A 102 -11.11 -32.72 17.01
CA ASP A 102 -10.71 -31.71 17.99
C ASP A 102 -11.93 -31.05 18.67
N SER A 103 -13.05 -30.92 17.96
CA SER A 103 -14.32 -30.47 18.54
C SER A 103 -14.90 -31.46 19.55
N ALA A 104 -14.85 -32.76 19.24
CA ALA A 104 -15.31 -33.82 20.13
C ALA A 104 -14.38 -34.00 21.34
N VAL A 105 -13.10 -33.71 21.19
CA VAL A 105 -12.11 -33.66 22.27
C VAL A 105 -12.40 -32.47 23.18
N GLU A 106 -12.65 -31.28 22.64
CA GLU A 106 -13.02 -30.10 23.42
C GLU A 106 -14.30 -30.32 24.22
N ASP A 107 -15.34 -30.87 23.56
CA ASP A 107 -16.59 -31.26 24.21
C ASP A 107 -16.35 -32.31 25.31
N TYR A 108 -15.48 -33.28 25.05
CA TYR A 108 -15.12 -34.30 26.04
C TYR A 108 -14.32 -33.72 27.21
N ILE A 109 -13.40 -32.78 26.96
CA ILE A 109 -12.69 -32.04 28.01
C ILE A 109 -13.67 -31.22 28.85
N GLN A 110 -14.69 -30.59 28.22
CA GLN A 110 -15.75 -29.89 28.94
C GLN A 110 -16.58 -30.84 29.81
N VAL A 111 -16.93 -32.01 29.29
CA VAL A 111 -17.63 -33.06 30.05
C VAL A 111 -16.78 -33.54 31.23
N LEU A 112 -15.49 -33.82 31.02
CA LEU A 112 -14.55 -34.21 32.09
C LEU A 112 -14.43 -33.12 33.18
N ARG A 113 -14.41 -31.84 32.79
CA ARG A 113 -14.35 -30.70 33.72
C ARG A 113 -15.66 -30.45 34.48
N SER A 114 -16.80 -30.92 34.00
CA SER A 114 -18.13 -30.62 34.56
C SER A 114 -18.58 -31.53 35.72
N ASP A 115 -17.69 -32.35 36.29
CA ASP A 115 -17.96 -33.35 37.35
C ASP A 115 -19.06 -34.40 37.05
N GLY A 116 -19.72 -34.34 35.89
CA GLY A 116 -20.84 -35.21 35.50
C GLY A 116 -20.52 -36.71 35.37
N TYR A 117 -19.26 -37.10 35.57
CA TYR A 117 -18.79 -38.50 35.55
C TYR A 117 -18.78 -39.14 36.95
N LEU A 118 -18.95 -38.36 38.03
CA LEU A 118 -18.87 -38.88 39.40
C LEU A 118 -20.20 -39.51 39.86
N PRO A 119 -20.17 -40.67 40.53
CA PRO A 119 -21.37 -41.35 41.01
C PRO A 119 -22.09 -40.52 42.08
N MET A 120 -23.36 -40.19 41.80
CA MET A 120 -24.28 -39.54 42.75
C MET A 120 -24.90 -40.56 43.70
N SER A 121 -25.33 -40.13 44.89
CA SER A 121 -26.05 -40.99 45.82
C SER A 121 -27.38 -41.42 45.20
N PRO A 122 -27.68 -42.73 45.13
CA PRO A 122 -28.95 -43.19 44.59
C PRO A 122 -30.11 -42.73 45.49
N PRO A 123 -31.23 -42.25 44.91
CA PRO A 123 -32.40 -41.86 45.67
C PRO A 123 -32.97 -43.06 46.43
N GLY A 124 -33.26 -42.90 47.73
CA GLY A 124 -33.77 -43.98 48.58
C GLY A 124 -32.71 -44.80 49.33
N LEU A 125 -31.42 -44.45 49.25
CA LEU A 125 -30.34 -45.10 50.01
C LEU A 125 -30.61 -45.11 51.53
N ASP A 126 -31.23 -44.04 52.04
CA ASP A 126 -31.57 -43.87 53.47
C ASP A 126 -32.62 -44.90 53.95
N GLN A 127 -33.37 -45.52 53.03
CA GLN A 127 -34.39 -46.54 53.32
C GLN A 127 -33.79 -47.96 53.43
N CYS A 128 -32.52 -48.16 53.05
CA CYS A 128 -31.84 -49.47 53.06
C CYS A 128 -30.56 -49.45 53.92
N ALA A 129 -30.72 -49.48 55.25
CA ALA A 129 -29.60 -49.43 56.20
C ALA A 129 -28.54 -50.54 56.03
N ARG A 130 -28.94 -51.72 55.51
CA ARG A 130 -28.03 -52.87 55.27
C ARG A 130 -26.94 -52.58 54.22
N LEU A 131 -27.27 -51.81 53.17
CA LEU A 131 -26.37 -51.51 52.05
C LEU A 131 -25.84 -50.07 52.06
N ALA A 132 -26.36 -49.21 52.93
CA ALA A 132 -25.95 -47.82 53.02
C ALA A 132 -24.44 -47.66 53.27
N LYS A 133 -23.87 -48.44 54.21
CA LYS A 133 -22.43 -48.37 54.53
C LYS A 133 -21.55 -48.89 53.39
N SER A 134 -21.91 -50.03 52.77
CA SER A 134 -21.14 -50.61 51.65
C SER A 134 -21.19 -49.72 50.41
N MET A 135 -22.35 -49.13 50.12
CA MET A 135 -22.51 -48.19 49.01
C MET A 135 -21.79 -46.86 49.24
N GLN A 136 -21.75 -46.35 50.48
CA GLN A 136 -20.97 -45.15 50.81
C GLN A 136 -19.46 -45.39 50.68
N THR A 137 -18.95 -46.54 51.12
CA THR A 137 -17.53 -46.89 50.95
C THR A 137 -17.17 -47.11 49.47
N LEU A 138 -18.00 -47.86 48.74
CA LEU A 138 -17.82 -48.06 47.29
C LEU A 138 -17.90 -46.74 46.52
N ARG A 139 -18.79 -45.82 46.92
CA ARG A 139 -18.85 -44.48 46.33
C ARG A 139 -17.56 -43.73 46.55
N ALA A 140 -17.04 -43.69 47.77
CA ALA A 140 -15.81 -42.97 48.10
C ALA A 140 -14.61 -43.52 47.29
N GLU A 141 -14.44 -44.86 47.26
CA GLU A 141 -13.39 -45.52 46.49
C GLU A 141 -13.52 -45.26 44.97
N LEU A 142 -14.74 -45.41 44.43
CA LEU A 142 -15.01 -45.17 43.02
C LEU A 142 -14.80 -43.70 42.66
N THR A 143 -15.22 -42.75 43.50
CA THR A 143 -14.95 -41.33 43.28
C THR A 143 -13.46 -41.03 43.26
N ALA A 144 -12.67 -41.57 44.19
CA ALA A 144 -11.22 -41.37 44.22
C ALA A 144 -10.55 -41.93 42.94
N GLN A 145 -10.89 -43.15 42.54
CA GLN A 145 -10.35 -43.79 41.32
C GLN A 145 -10.74 -43.01 40.06
N LEU A 146 -12.01 -42.62 39.93
CA LEU A 146 -12.48 -41.88 38.76
C LEU A 146 -11.90 -40.47 38.69
N THR A 147 -11.60 -39.82 39.83
CA THR A 147 -10.86 -38.54 39.83
C THR A 147 -9.44 -38.70 39.32
N GLN A 148 -8.71 -39.74 39.74
CA GLN A 148 -7.35 -40.00 39.25
C GLN A 148 -7.33 -40.33 37.75
N LEU A 149 -8.29 -41.14 37.29
CA LEU A 149 -8.46 -41.43 35.86
C LEU A 149 -8.83 -40.20 35.04
N ARG A 150 -9.69 -39.34 35.58
CA ARG A 150 -10.05 -38.07 34.94
C ARG A 150 -8.80 -37.22 34.75
N ASP A 151 -7.99 -37.07 35.79
CA ASP A 151 -6.79 -36.23 35.72
C ASP A 151 -5.76 -36.81 34.74
N ALA A 152 -5.57 -38.13 34.71
CA ALA A 152 -4.73 -38.82 33.74
C ALA A 152 -5.22 -38.64 32.28
N ARG A 153 -6.54 -38.75 32.05
CA ARG A 153 -7.14 -38.48 30.74
C ARG A 153 -7.00 -37.01 30.36
N LEU A 154 -7.24 -36.08 31.28
CA LEU A 154 -7.05 -34.65 31.04
C LEU A 154 -5.60 -34.36 30.64
N THR A 155 -4.59 -34.93 31.33
CA THR A 155 -3.18 -34.73 30.95
C THR A 155 -2.91 -35.17 29.51
N LEU A 156 -3.47 -36.30 29.07
CA LEU A 156 -3.31 -36.81 27.70
C LEU A 156 -4.05 -35.94 26.68
N PHE A 157 -5.31 -35.58 26.95
CA PHE A 157 -6.15 -34.81 26.02
C PHE A 157 -5.80 -33.32 25.96
N THR A 158 -5.05 -32.79 26.92
CA THR A 158 -4.50 -31.42 26.87
C THR A 158 -3.27 -31.27 26.00
N GLN A 159 -2.66 -32.36 25.52
CA GLN A 159 -1.48 -32.30 24.65
C GLN A 159 -1.85 -31.89 23.22
N SER A 160 -0.85 -31.40 22.47
CA SER A 160 -1.06 -31.02 21.07
C SER A 160 -1.57 -32.19 20.23
N ALA A 161 -2.35 -31.91 19.19
CA ALA A 161 -2.88 -32.93 18.30
C ALA A 161 -1.75 -33.83 17.75
N ASP A 162 -0.64 -33.23 17.31
CA ASP A 162 0.51 -33.96 16.75
C ASP A 162 1.11 -34.95 17.76
N ILE A 163 1.22 -34.57 19.04
CA ILE A 163 1.72 -35.44 20.10
C ILE A 163 0.73 -36.57 20.39
N ARG A 164 -0.57 -36.27 20.45
CA ARG A 164 -1.62 -37.30 20.67
C ARG A 164 -1.63 -38.33 19.54
N TRP A 165 -1.50 -37.88 18.29
CA TRP A 165 -1.39 -38.75 17.11
C TRP A 165 -0.09 -39.58 17.14
N ALA A 166 1.05 -38.97 17.46
CA ALA A 166 2.32 -39.68 17.58
C ALA A 166 2.27 -40.75 18.69
N LEU A 167 1.71 -40.40 19.85
CA LEU A 167 1.52 -41.32 20.98
C LEU A 167 0.63 -42.49 20.57
N GLN A 168 -0.51 -42.24 19.92
CA GLN A 168 -1.41 -43.29 19.46
C GLN A 168 -0.73 -44.24 18.46
N ARG A 169 0.07 -43.72 17.52
CA ARG A 169 0.83 -44.54 16.55
C ARG A 169 1.81 -45.46 17.25
N LEU A 170 2.55 -44.94 18.22
CA LEU A 170 3.54 -45.71 18.98
C LEU A 170 2.85 -46.79 19.84
N LEU A 171 1.76 -46.43 20.52
CA LEU A 171 0.99 -47.36 21.34
C LEU A 171 0.34 -48.50 20.53
N LEU A 172 -0.17 -48.20 19.33
CA LEU A 172 -0.74 -49.22 18.43
C LEU A 172 0.34 -50.20 17.94
N LYS A 173 1.55 -49.71 17.63
CA LYS A 173 2.66 -50.57 17.24
C LYS A 173 3.15 -51.41 18.43
N LEU A 174 3.19 -50.83 19.63
CA LEU A 174 3.52 -51.53 20.86
C LEU A 174 2.55 -52.67 21.16
N GLU A 175 1.23 -52.45 21.04
CA GLU A 175 0.19 -53.49 21.19
C GLU A 175 0.42 -54.66 20.20
N ARG A 176 0.79 -54.38 18.95
CA ARG A 176 1.06 -55.40 17.93
C ARG A 176 2.34 -56.19 18.15
N LEU A 177 3.33 -55.62 18.82
CA LEU A 177 4.60 -56.28 19.08
C LEU A 177 4.54 -57.26 20.26
N GLN A 178 3.64 -57.04 21.23
CA GLN A 178 3.47 -57.94 22.39
C GLN A 178 3.23 -59.42 22.05
N PRO A 179 2.30 -59.79 21.15
CA PRO A 179 2.09 -61.20 20.82
C PRO A 179 3.28 -61.81 20.09
N LEU A 180 4.02 -60.99 19.31
CA LEU A 180 5.22 -61.41 18.61
C LEU A 180 6.38 -61.66 19.58
N THR A 181 6.59 -60.77 20.55
CA THR A 181 7.61 -60.96 21.60
C THR A 181 7.29 -62.17 22.47
N ALA A 182 6.02 -62.35 22.86
CA ALA A 182 5.58 -63.53 23.59
C ALA A 182 5.85 -64.84 22.82
N GLU A 183 5.52 -64.92 21.53
CA GLU A 183 5.79 -66.10 20.71
C GLU A 183 7.30 -66.37 20.55
N LEU A 184 8.09 -65.33 20.29
CA LEU A 184 9.54 -65.47 20.13
C LEU A 184 10.21 -65.90 21.45
N THR A 185 9.81 -65.34 22.59
CA THR A 185 10.31 -65.75 23.91
C THR A 185 9.91 -67.19 24.27
N GLN A 186 8.70 -67.62 23.89
CA GLN A 186 8.26 -69.01 24.05
C GLN A 186 9.09 -69.97 23.19
N ARG A 187 9.41 -69.60 21.95
CA ARG A 187 10.28 -70.39 21.06
C ARG A 187 11.73 -70.38 21.52
N GLN A 188 12.23 -69.27 22.07
CA GLN A 188 13.56 -69.18 22.67
C GLN A 188 13.67 -70.11 23.89
N ALA A 189 12.69 -70.11 24.79
CA ALA A 189 12.62 -71.04 25.91
C ALA A 189 12.55 -72.51 25.44
N GLY A 190 11.80 -72.77 24.35
CA GLY A 190 11.76 -74.08 23.70
C GLY A 190 13.09 -74.52 23.07
N ALA A 191 13.88 -73.58 22.53
CA ALA A 191 15.19 -73.83 21.93
C ALA A 191 16.31 -73.99 22.97
N GLN A 192 16.22 -73.29 24.10
CA GLN A 192 17.15 -73.44 25.24
C GLN A 192 17.05 -74.83 25.91
N ASN A 193 15.88 -75.48 25.84
CA ASN A 193 15.71 -76.86 26.29
C ASN A 193 16.40 -77.92 25.39
N VAL A 194 17.09 -77.52 24.32
CA VAL A 194 17.72 -78.40 23.32
C VAL A 194 19.27 -78.40 23.41
N GLY A 195 19.88 -77.96 24.52
CA GLY A 195 21.32 -78.17 24.75
C GLY A 195 21.71 -78.23 26.24
N PRO A 196 22.87 -78.79 26.62
CA PRO A 196 23.50 -80.07 26.25
C PRO A 196 23.24 -81.17 27.32
N ASP A 197 22.30 -80.97 28.24
CA ASP A 197 22.09 -81.85 29.40
C ASP A 197 20.76 -82.63 29.30
N ALA A 198 20.80 -83.78 28.64
CA ALA A 198 19.86 -84.86 28.91
C ALA A 198 20.63 -85.99 29.66
N PRO A 199 20.19 -86.42 30.86
CA PRO A 199 20.94 -87.35 31.69
C PRO A 199 20.83 -88.81 31.21
N GLY A 200 22.00 -89.40 30.96
CA GLY A 200 22.42 -90.79 31.20
C GLY A 200 21.43 -91.96 31.09
N ALA A 201 21.65 -92.80 30.07
CA ALA A 201 21.75 -94.24 30.27
C ALA A 201 22.89 -94.78 29.39
N ALA A 202 24.03 -95.07 30.03
CA ALA A 202 25.21 -95.65 29.42
C ALA A 202 24.99 -97.14 29.11
N GLN A 203 25.49 -97.59 27.96
CA GLN A 203 26.19 -98.87 27.82
C GLN A 203 27.15 -98.82 26.60
N THR A 204 28.29 -99.48 26.79
CA THR A 204 29.61 -99.40 26.12
C THR A 204 29.66 -99.93 24.66
N PRO A 205 30.79 -99.75 23.94
CA PRO A 205 30.84 -99.60 22.48
C PRO A 205 31.20 -100.89 21.71
N ALA A 206 30.72 -101.02 20.47
CA ALA A 206 31.35 -101.85 19.45
C ALA A 206 30.91 -101.47 18.02
N SER A 207 31.92 -101.22 17.18
CA SER A 207 31.93 -101.35 15.71
C SER A 207 31.29 -100.24 14.84
N PRO A 208 31.98 -99.80 13.76
CA PRO A 208 31.53 -98.70 12.91
C PRO A 208 30.70 -99.21 11.73
N GLU A 209 29.46 -98.75 11.61
CA GLU A 209 28.75 -98.75 10.32
C GLU A 209 28.57 -97.31 9.84
N THR A 210 29.32 -97.02 8.79
CA THR A 210 29.29 -95.82 7.95
C THR A 210 27.93 -95.68 7.27
N GLY A 211 27.21 -94.57 7.53
CA GLY A 211 25.98 -94.27 6.80
C GLY A 211 25.16 -93.03 7.20
N LYS A 212 25.55 -92.27 8.23
CA LYS A 212 24.83 -91.06 8.68
C LYS A 212 25.79 -90.03 9.30
N THR A 213 26.34 -89.10 8.52
CA THR A 213 27.18 -88.03 9.12
C THR A 213 27.16 -86.67 8.40
N ALA A 214 26.71 -86.55 7.15
CA ALA A 214 26.64 -85.24 6.47
C ALA A 214 25.29 -84.53 6.70
N THR A 215 24.18 -85.24 6.50
CA THR A 215 22.82 -84.69 6.58
C THR A 215 22.36 -84.37 8.01
N GLU A 216 22.76 -85.17 9.00
CA GLU A 216 22.46 -84.90 10.41
C GLU A 216 23.29 -83.72 10.97
N ALA A 217 24.54 -83.58 10.52
CA ALA A 217 25.39 -82.44 10.87
C ALA A 217 24.92 -81.13 10.21
N GLU A 218 24.46 -81.18 8.96
CA GLU A 218 23.82 -80.04 8.28
C GLU A 218 22.50 -79.64 8.94
N ALA A 219 21.67 -80.61 9.35
CA ALA A 219 20.41 -80.35 10.06
C ALA A 219 20.65 -79.75 11.47
N GLN A 220 21.66 -80.23 12.20
CA GLN A 220 22.09 -79.62 13.47
C GLN A 220 22.63 -78.20 13.28
N ALA A 221 23.46 -77.97 12.26
CA ALA A 221 23.97 -76.64 11.94
C ALA A 221 22.85 -75.66 11.54
N GLU A 222 21.83 -76.13 10.82
CA GLU A 222 20.65 -75.33 10.48
C GLU A 222 19.78 -75.03 11.71
N ALA A 223 19.58 -76.00 12.60
CA ALA A 223 18.86 -75.82 13.86
C ALA A 223 19.55 -74.80 14.79
N VAL A 224 20.89 -74.85 14.89
CA VAL A 224 21.69 -73.87 15.64
C VAL A 224 21.60 -72.48 15.01
N ARG A 225 21.63 -72.37 13.67
CA ARG A 225 21.44 -71.07 12.98
C ARG A 225 20.04 -70.50 13.22
N ARG A 226 19.00 -71.32 13.16
CA ARG A 226 17.61 -70.90 13.46
C ARG A 226 17.44 -70.48 14.92
N ALA A 227 18.02 -71.21 15.86
CA ALA A 227 17.99 -70.85 17.29
C ALA A 227 18.70 -69.52 17.55
N ALA A 228 19.89 -69.31 16.97
CA ALA A 228 20.61 -68.04 17.07
C ALA A 228 19.88 -66.88 16.40
N ALA A 229 19.16 -67.13 15.29
CA ALA A 229 18.33 -66.12 14.64
C ALA A 229 17.11 -65.74 15.49
N VAL A 230 16.45 -66.72 16.14
CA VAL A 230 15.36 -66.48 17.09
C VAL A 230 15.84 -65.69 18.31
N GLU A 231 17.00 -66.03 18.86
CA GLU A 231 17.61 -65.32 20.00
C GLU A 231 17.91 -63.84 19.66
N ARG A 232 18.53 -63.58 18.51
CA ARG A 232 18.79 -62.20 18.06
C ARG A 232 17.49 -61.43 17.80
N LEU A 233 16.48 -62.07 17.20
CA LEU A 233 15.18 -61.44 16.98
C LEU A 233 14.46 -61.17 18.31
N THR A 234 14.54 -62.06 19.31
CA THR A 234 13.99 -61.81 20.65
C THR A 234 14.63 -60.59 21.31
N GLU A 235 15.96 -60.50 21.29
CA GLU A 235 16.69 -59.37 21.88
C GLU A 235 16.33 -58.05 21.19
N MET A 236 16.32 -58.04 19.85
CA MET A 236 15.92 -56.85 19.08
C MET A 236 14.47 -56.45 19.36
N SER A 237 13.56 -57.42 19.48
CA SER A 237 12.15 -57.14 19.73
C SER A 237 11.89 -56.64 21.14
N GLN A 238 12.57 -57.19 22.16
CA GLN A 238 12.51 -56.69 23.53
C GLN A 238 13.08 -55.27 23.64
N ARG A 239 14.21 -55.02 22.99
CA ARG A 239 14.84 -53.69 22.96
C ARG A 239 13.99 -52.64 22.26
N ALA A 240 13.36 -53.01 21.13
CA ALA A 240 12.41 -52.13 20.44
C ALA A 240 11.17 -51.84 21.30
N GLN A 241 10.63 -52.84 22.00
CA GLN A 241 9.49 -52.68 22.90
C GLN A 241 9.82 -51.75 24.10
N ALA A 242 11.00 -51.89 24.70
CA ALA A 242 11.47 -51.03 25.79
C ALA A 242 11.60 -49.55 25.33
N LEU A 243 12.28 -49.31 24.21
CA LEU A 243 12.46 -47.95 23.68
C LEU A 243 11.15 -47.32 23.20
N LEU A 244 10.21 -48.10 22.65
CA LEU A 244 8.85 -47.64 22.34
C LEU A 244 8.11 -47.19 23.60
N ALA A 245 8.22 -47.96 24.68
CA ALA A 245 7.57 -47.66 25.96
C ALA A 245 8.14 -46.39 26.59
N GLU A 246 9.47 -46.25 26.64
CA GLU A 246 10.14 -45.05 27.13
C GLU A 246 9.78 -43.80 26.31
N LEU A 247 9.75 -43.89 24.98
CA LEU A 247 9.34 -42.78 24.11
C LEU A 247 7.87 -42.39 24.33
N SER A 248 6.99 -43.38 24.51
CA SER A 248 5.56 -43.13 24.79
C SER A 248 5.34 -42.50 26.16
N ALA A 249 6.10 -42.90 27.19
CA ALA A 249 6.09 -42.29 28.52
C ALA A 249 6.54 -40.83 28.47
N HIS A 250 7.58 -40.56 27.68
CA HIS A 250 8.11 -39.23 27.48
C HIS A 250 7.11 -38.28 26.81
N LEU A 251 6.37 -38.79 25.82
CA LEU A 251 5.27 -38.06 25.20
C LEU A 251 4.14 -37.81 26.19
N TYR A 252 3.73 -38.81 26.98
CA TYR A 252 2.66 -38.68 27.97
C TYR A 252 2.97 -37.68 29.10
N ALA A 253 4.22 -37.64 29.59
CA ALA A 253 4.63 -36.78 30.70
C ALA A 253 5.09 -35.37 30.27
N ASP A 254 5.19 -35.11 28.96
CA ASP A 254 5.84 -33.93 28.37
C ASP A 254 7.19 -33.61 29.03
N ALA A 255 8.05 -34.64 29.13
CA ALA A 255 9.30 -34.54 29.87
C ALA A 255 10.34 -33.64 29.17
N SER A 256 11.26 -33.08 29.96
CA SER A 256 12.25 -32.08 29.55
C SER A 256 13.12 -32.52 28.36
N PHE A 257 13.54 -31.55 27.54
CA PHE A 257 14.34 -31.76 26.32
C PHE A 257 15.55 -32.72 26.50
N GLY A 258 16.20 -32.68 27.66
CA GLY A 258 17.41 -33.47 27.95
C GLY A 258 17.23 -34.99 27.95
N THR A 259 16.04 -35.52 28.20
CA THR A 259 15.79 -36.98 28.18
C THR A 259 15.55 -37.51 26.76
N LEU A 260 15.01 -36.68 25.86
CA LEU A 260 14.83 -37.06 24.45
C LEU A 260 16.19 -37.12 23.72
N GLU A 261 17.13 -36.24 24.08
CA GLU A 261 18.46 -36.22 23.48
C GLU A 261 19.32 -37.44 23.85
N THR A 262 19.08 -38.08 24.99
CA THR A 262 19.78 -39.30 25.40
C THR A 262 19.17 -40.56 24.78
N LEU A 263 17.84 -40.58 24.57
CA LEU A 263 17.11 -41.69 23.97
C LEU A 263 17.30 -41.76 22.45
N TRP A 264 17.38 -40.60 21.79
CA TRP A 264 17.46 -40.50 20.34
C TRP A 264 18.61 -41.28 19.68
N PRO A 265 19.88 -41.19 20.15
CA PRO A 265 20.97 -41.99 19.60
C PRO A 265 20.75 -43.48 19.77
N GLN A 266 20.14 -43.92 20.88
CA GLN A 266 19.88 -45.33 21.14
C GLN A 266 18.84 -45.88 20.15
N ILE A 267 17.79 -45.12 19.87
CA ILE A 267 16.76 -45.46 18.88
C ILE A 267 17.35 -45.59 17.47
N LEU A 268 18.28 -44.70 17.11
CA LEU A 268 18.93 -44.74 15.79
C LEU A 268 19.87 -45.92 15.58
N THR A 269 20.40 -46.54 16.65
CA THR A 269 21.22 -47.76 16.53
C THR A 269 20.40 -48.98 16.11
N LEU A 270 19.07 -48.93 16.25
CA LEU A 270 18.19 -49.96 15.73
C LEU A 270 18.02 -49.80 14.22
N SER A 271 18.11 -50.91 13.47
CA SER A 271 17.91 -50.94 12.02
C SER A 271 16.94 -52.06 11.66
N GLY A 272 16.03 -51.80 10.73
CA GLY A 272 15.10 -52.81 10.20
C GLY A 272 15.75 -53.81 9.23
N ASN A 273 16.92 -53.49 8.66
CA ASN A 273 17.62 -54.37 7.71
C ASN A 273 18.05 -55.72 8.30
N PRO A 274 18.74 -55.79 9.46
CA PRO A 274 19.08 -57.08 10.09
C PRO A 274 17.83 -57.89 10.47
N VAL A 275 16.71 -57.24 10.81
CA VAL A 275 15.44 -57.94 11.07
C VAL A 275 14.93 -58.62 9.79
N ARG A 276 14.99 -57.93 8.64
CA ARG A 276 14.57 -58.48 7.34
C ARG A 276 15.47 -59.63 6.89
N GLU A 277 16.77 -59.55 7.14
CA GLU A 277 17.74 -60.61 6.84
C GLU A 277 17.53 -61.84 7.72
N LEU A 278 17.31 -61.65 9.03
CA LEU A 278 17.00 -62.73 9.97
C LEU A 278 15.61 -63.34 9.72
N ALA A 279 14.64 -62.53 9.27
CA ALA A 279 13.32 -63.00 8.85
C ALA A 279 13.38 -63.95 7.65
N ALA A 280 14.27 -63.68 6.70
CA ALA A 280 14.46 -64.54 5.53
C ALA A 280 14.96 -65.95 5.90
N GLN A 281 15.59 -66.11 7.07
CA GLN A 281 16.08 -67.38 7.60
C GLN A 281 15.00 -68.20 8.35
N LEU A 282 13.81 -67.61 8.60
CA LEU A 282 12.73 -68.19 9.39
C LEU A 282 11.39 -68.10 8.64
N PRO A 283 11.15 -68.93 7.61
CA PRO A 283 9.92 -68.90 6.81
C PRO A 283 8.65 -69.24 7.62
N ASP A 284 8.81 -69.96 8.74
CA ASP A 284 7.73 -70.40 9.63
C ASP A 284 7.01 -69.24 10.36
N LEU A 285 7.63 -68.06 10.43
CA LEU A 285 7.09 -66.89 11.15
C LEU A 285 6.28 -65.93 10.25
N GLN A 286 6.13 -66.23 8.96
CA GLN A 286 5.37 -65.43 7.97
C GLN A 286 5.57 -63.89 8.12
N THR A 287 4.54 -63.06 7.92
CA THR A 287 4.61 -61.58 7.86
C THR A 287 4.96 -60.89 9.20
N ARG A 288 5.09 -61.62 10.30
CA ARG A 288 5.29 -61.08 11.66
C ARG A 288 6.61 -60.32 11.85
N PRO A 289 7.81 -60.83 11.49
CA PRO A 289 9.04 -60.05 11.58
C PRO A 289 9.06 -58.79 10.69
N GLN A 290 8.23 -58.72 9.64
CA GLN A 290 8.05 -57.48 8.88
C GLN A 290 7.38 -56.39 9.73
N THR A 291 6.44 -56.77 10.62
CA THR A 291 5.82 -55.83 11.57
C THR A 291 6.82 -55.26 12.57
N LEU A 292 7.84 -56.04 12.98
CA LEU A 292 8.94 -55.57 13.83
C LEU A 292 9.83 -54.57 13.07
N ALA A 293 10.21 -54.88 11.83
CA ALA A 293 10.98 -53.95 11.01
C ALA A 293 10.22 -52.63 10.77
N GLU A 294 8.92 -52.69 10.48
CA GLU A 294 8.06 -51.51 10.35
C GLU A 294 7.96 -50.71 11.64
N ALA A 295 7.83 -51.37 12.80
CA ALA A 295 7.77 -50.69 14.08
C ALA A 295 9.08 -49.97 14.43
N ILE A 296 10.23 -50.55 14.09
CA ILE A 296 11.55 -49.91 14.24
C ILE A 296 11.65 -48.67 13.35
N GLU A 297 11.20 -48.73 12.09
CA GLU A 297 11.24 -47.54 11.21
C GLU A 297 10.29 -46.44 11.70
N VAL A 298 9.08 -46.79 12.15
CA VAL A 298 8.14 -45.81 12.72
C VAL A 298 8.73 -45.17 13.99
N LEU A 299 9.33 -45.96 14.88
CA LEU A 299 10.03 -45.46 16.07
C LEU A 299 11.11 -44.43 15.69
N ARG A 300 11.98 -44.77 14.72
CA ARG A 300 13.06 -43.90 14.26
C ARG A 300 12.49 -42.59 13.71
N VAL A 301 11.51 -42.66 12.80
CA VAL A 301 10.92 -41.47 12.17
C VAL A 301 10.22 -40.58 13.19
N GLN A 302 9.41 -41.14 14.11
CA GLN A 302 8.69 -40.37 15.12
C GLN A 302 9.64 -39.73 16.14
N ALA A 303 10.64 -40.46 16.62
CA ALA A 303 11.63 -39.91 17.54
C ALA A 303 12.46 -38.79 16.90
N THR A 304 12.82 -38.92 15.61
CA THR A 304 13.50 -37.84 14.87
C THR A 304 12.59 -36.62 14.77
N TYR A 305 11.33 -36.83 14.39
CA TYR A 305 10.35 -35.77 14.17
C TYR A 305 10.10 -34.98 15.45
N LEU A 306 9.89 -35.65 16.57
CA LEU A 306 9.65 -35.03 17.87
C LEU A 306 10.87 -34.25 18.37
N ARG A 307 12.08 -34.80 18.18
CA ARG A 307 13.33 -34.10 18.50
C ARG A 307 13.44 -32.83 17.68
N ASN A 308 13.29 -32.94 16.37
CA ASN A 308 13.36 -31.81 15.45
C ASN A 308 12.31 -30.75 15.80
N HIS A 309 11.08 -31.17 16.11
CA HIS A 309 9.98 -30.25 16.43
C HIS A 309 10.27 -29.46 17.70
N ARG A 310 10.90 -30.09 18.70
CA ARG A 310 11.35 -29.38 19.91
C ARG A 310 12.47 -28.40 19.61
N ILE A 311 13.47 -28.79 18.80
CA ILE A 311 14.54 -27.88 18.34
C ILE A 311 13.94 -26.66 17.60
N ALA A 312 12.92 -26.88 16.76
CA ALA A 312 12.20 -25.81 16.08
C ALA A 312 11.48 -24.87 17.05
N ALA A 313 10.79 -25.44 18.06
CA ALA A 313 10.03 -24.69 19.07
C ALA A 313 10.94 -23.83 19.97
N ASP A 314 12.11 -24.34 20.34
CA ASP A 314 13.12 -23.59 21.13
C ASP A 314 13.77 -22.44 20.30
N GLY A 315 13.64 -22.52 18.98
CA GLY A 315 14.01 -21.46 18.04
C GLY A 315 15.52 -21.32 17.79
N MET A 316 15.87 -20.44 16.85
CA MET A 316 17.23 -20.33 16.32
C MET A 316 18.27 -19.92 17.38
N ARG A 317 17.88 -19.17 18.41
CA ARG A 317 18.80 -18.77 19.50
C ARG A 317 19.16 -19.93 20.42
N ALA A 318 18.25 -20.87 20.64
CA ALA A 318 18.53 -22.08 21.42
C ALA A 318 19.38 -23.04 20.60
N ALA A 319 19.04 -23.24 19.33
CA ALA A 319 19.86 -24.00 18.39
C ALA A 319 21.30 -23.44 18.33
N MET A 320 21.50 -22.12 18.19
CA MET A 320 22.86 -21.53 18.20
C MET A 320 23.65 -21.77 19.50
N ARG A 321 22.98 -22.01 20.64
CA ARG A 321 23.67 -22.32 21.90
C ARG A 321 24.13 -23.78 21.95
N THR A 322 23.43 -24.70 21.27
CA THR A 322 23.82 -26.11 21.18
C THR A 322 25.02 -26.32 20.24
N TRP A 323 25.28 -25.41 19.29
CA TRP A 323 26.50 -25.36 18.45
C TRP A 323 27.81 -25.21 19.24
N ARG A 324 27.76 -25.06 20.56
CA ARG A 324 28.93 -25.14 21.47
C ARG A 324 29.52 -26.56 21.58
N GLU A 325 28.77 -27.60 21.19
CA GLU A 325 29.24 -29.00 21.16
C GLU A 325 29.26 -29.56 19.71
N PRO A 326 30.20 -29.13 18.85
CA PRO A 326 30.15 -29.36 17.40
C PRO A 326 30.19 -30.83 16.98
N GLN A 327 30.79 -31.72 17.79
CA GLN A 327 30.87 -33.15 17.49
C GLN A 327 29.50 -33.84 17.57
N ARG A 328 28.66 -33.47 18.55
CA ARG A 328 27.32 -34.07 18.74
C ARG A 328 26.31 -33.54 17.72
N GLU A 329 26.47 -32.30 17.28
CA GLU A 329 25.60 -31.72 16.27
C GLU A 329 25.92 -32.23 14.86
N TRP A 330 27.19 -32.43 14.53
CA TRP A 330 27.58 -32.99 13.23
C TRP A 330 27.05 -34.41 13.02
N THR A 331 27.07 -35.24 14.08
CA THR A 331 26.49 -36.58 14.03
C THR A 331 24.97 -36.51 13.89
N GLY A 332 24.30 -35.62 14.65
CA GLY A 332 22.86 -35.39 14.53
C GLY A 332 22.43 -34.91 13.14
N LEU A 333 23.14 -33.96 12.54
CA LEU A 333 22.89 -33.43 11.20
C LEU A 333 23.12 -34.49 10.12
N ARG A 334 24.20 -35.28 10.23
CA ARG A 334 24.46 -36.39 9.31
C ARG A 334 23.33 -37.41 9.35
N GLN A 335 22.83 -37.74 10.54
CA GLN A 335 21.72 -38.68 10.71
C GLN A 335 20.40 -38.10 10.17
N GLU A 336 20.13 -36.82 10.39
CA GLU A 336 18.96 -36.12 9.82
C GLU A 336 18.99 -36.12 8.28
N LEU A 337 20.15 -35.87 7.66
CA LEU A 337 20.32 -35.94 6.20
C LEU A 337 20.07 -37.34 5.62
N VAL A 338 20.47 -38.40 6.34
CA VAL A 338 20.23 -39.78 5.92
C VAL A 338 18.73 -40.12 6.00
N MET A 339 18.04 -39.65 7.04
CA MET A 339 16.61 -39.92 7.23
C MET A 339 15.70 -39.00 6.38
N LEU A 340 16.23 -37.92 5.80
CA LEU A 340 15.46 -36.91 5.08
C LEU A 340 14.51 -37.45 3.99
N PRO A 341 14.91 -38.42 3.13
CA PRO A 341 14.01 -38.99 2.13
C PRO A 341 12.81 -39.72 2.77
N GLU A 342 13.04 -40.47 3.85
CA GLU A 342 12.00 -41.21 4.55
C GLU A 342 11.06 -40.26 5.29
N MET A 343 11.60 -39.23 5.95
CA MET A 343 10.79 -38.22 6.65
C MET A 343 9.93 -37.40 5.69
N THR A 344 10.47 -36.98 4.55
CA THR A 344 9.70 -36.23 3.54
C THR A 344 8.59 -37.06 2.93
N LEU A 345 8.86 -38.33 2.62
CA LEU A 345 7.86 -39.25 2.09
C LEU A 345 6.76 -39.54 3.12
N ASN A 346 7.14 -39.76 4.38
CA ASN A 346 6.18 -39.99 5.46
C ASN A 346 5.33 -38.74 5.75
N ALA A 347 5.90 -37.53 5.66
CA ALA A 347 5.14 -36.29 5.84
C ALA A 347 4.11 -36.07 4.71
N LEU A 348 4.45 -36.43 3.46
CA LEU A 348 3.57 -36.23 2.30
C LEU A 348 2.49 -37.31 2.16
N VAL A 349 2.87 -38.57 2.39
CA VAL A 349 2.07 -39.75 2.03
C VAL A 349 1.67 -40.59 3.25
N GLY A 350 2.40 -40.46 4.37
CA GLY A 350 2.19 -41.23 5.59
C GLY A 350 0.76 -41.21 6.11
N PRO A 351 0.14 -40.03 6.35
CA PRO A 351 -1.24 -39.97 6.83
C PRO A 351 -2.24 -40.69 5.93
N VAL A 352 -2.08 -40.56 4.61
CA VAL A 352 -2.97 -41.19 3.60
C VAL A 352 -2.79 -42.70 3.55
N VAL A 353 -1.54 -43.17 3.61
CA VAL A 353 -1.23 -44.62 3.62
C VAL A 353 -1.69 -45.26 4.93
N GLU A 354 -1.51 -44.59 6.06
CA GLU A 354 -1.94 -45.08 7.36
C GLU A 354 -3.47 -45.14 7.47
N GLU A 355 -4.20 -44.11 7.03
CA GLU A 355 -5.68 -44.16 6.96
C GLU A 355 -6.16 -45.34 6.11
N TYR A 356 -5.51 -45.56 4.96
CA TYR A 356 -5.81 -46.68 4.08
C TYR A 356 -5.56 -48.03 4.76
N GLN A 357 -4.42 -48.20 5.44
CA GLN A 357 -4.10 -49.41 6.19
C GLN A 357 -5.10 -49.66 7.33
N LEU A 358 -5.43 -48.63 8.11
CA LEU A 358 -6.43 -48.70 9.18
C LEU A 358 -7.83 -49.06 8.66
N ALA A 359 -8.24 -48.49 7.53
CA ALA A 359 -9.52 -48.82 6.90
C ALA A 359 -9.54 -50.23 6.32
N ARG A 360 -8.41 -50.73 5.80
CA ARG A 360 -8.26 -52.10 5.31
C ARG A 360 -8.41 -53.11 6.45
N GLU A 361 -7.74 -52.87 7.57
CA GLU A 361 -7.85 -53.73 8.76
C GLU A 361 -9.25 -53.72 9.37
N ARG A 362 -9.93 -52.56 9.36
CA ARG A 362 -11.30 -52.40 9.86
C ARG A 362 -12.39 -52.84 8.87
N GLN A 363 -12.03 -53.39 7.70
CA GLN A 363 -12.95 -53.74 6.62
C GLN A 363 -13.87 -52.58 6.16
N LYS A 364 -13.39 -51.34 6.25
CA LYS A 364 -14.12 -50.10 5.93
C LYS A 364 -13.62 -49.40 4.66
N LEU A 365 -12.88 -50.11 3.79
CA LEU A 365 -12.27 -49.56 2.58
C LEU A 365 -13.25 -48.83 1.65
N VAL A 366 -14.45 -49.37 1.43
CA VAL A 366 -15.45 -48.73 0.56
C VAL A 366 -15.86 -47.36 1.09
N THR A 367 -16.06 -47.24 2.41
CA THR A 367 -16.41 -45.95 3.02
C THR A 367 -15.29 -44.93 2.90
N LEU A 368 -14.03 -45.36 3.10
CA LEU A 368 -12.87 -44.48 2.95
C LEU A 368 -12.68 -44.01 1.50
N LEU A 369 -12.74 -44.92 0.52
CA LEU A 369 -12.62 -44.56 -0.89
C LEU A 369 -13.75 -43.61 -1.36
N SER A 370 -14.97 -43.83 -0.88
CA SER A 370 -16.08 -42.91 -1.15
C SER A 370 -15.84 -41.52 -0.54
N LEU A 371 -15.30 -41.45 0.67
CA LEU A 371 -14.94 -40.20 1.33
C LEU A 371 -13.82 -39.46 0.58
N TRP A 372 -12.79 -40.17 0.13
CA TRP A 372 -11.71 -39.58 -0.68
C TRP A 372 -12.22 -39.07 -2.03
N SER A 373 -13.11 -39.82 -2.70
CA SER A 373 -13.73 -39.35 -3.95
C SER A 373 -14.53 -38.06 -3.77
N LEU A 374 -15.28 -37.97 -2.66
CA LEU A 374 -16.01 -36.76 -2.28
C LEU A 374 -15.05 -35.60 -1.98
N GLN A 375 -13.95 -35.84 -1.26
CA GLN A 375 -12.93 -34.82 -0.97
C GLN A 375 -12.30 -34.27 -2.25
N VAL A 376 -12.00 -35.12 -3.25
CA VAL A 376 -11.45 -34.67 -4.54
C VAL A 376 -12.46 -33.82 -5.32
N ILE A 377 -13.73 -34.21 -5.34
CA ILE A 377 -14.81 -33.43 -5.98
C ILE A 377 -14.97 -32.08 -5.26
N LEU A 378 -14.99 -32.08 -3.93
CA LEU A 378 -15.08 -30.87 -3.12
C LEU A 378 -13.85 -29.96 -3.32
N LEU A 379 -12.65 -30.53 -3.43
CA LEU A 379 -11.43 -29.79 -3.73
C LEU A 379 -11.53 -29.09 -5.09
N ALA A 380 -11.98 -29.79 -6.13
CA ALA A 380 -12.17 -29.22 -7.47
C ALA A 380 -13.24 -28.11 -7.47
N LEU A 381 -14.37 -28.35 -6.79
CA LEU A 381 -15.43 -27.35 -6.63
C LEU A 381 -14.93 -26.12 -5.85
N ALA A 382 -14.22 -26.32 -4.75
CA ALA A 382 -13.65 -25.26 -3.94
C ALA A 382 -12.63 -24.45 -4.73
N ALA A 383 -11.71 -25.09 -5.46
CA ALA A 383 -10.76 -24.42 -6.34
C ALA A 383 -11.47 -23.58 -7.42
N TRP A 384 -12.54 -24.10 -8.03
CA TRP A 384 -13.35 -23.37 -8.99
C TRP A 384 -14.06 -22.17 -8.35
N LEU A 385 -14.67 -22.33 -7.17
CA LEU A 385 -15.32 -21.25 -6.43
C LEU A 385 -14.32 -20.16 -6.02
N VAL A 386 -13.14 -20.55 -5.54
CA VAL A 386 -12.05 -19.64 -5.17
C VAL A 386 -11.60 -18.82 -6.38
N ALA A 387 -11.37 -19.48 -7.53
CA ALA A 387 -11.01 -18.79 -8.76
C ALA A 387 -12.12 -17.82 -9.23
N ARG A 388 -13.39 -18.24 -9.12
CA ARG A 388 -14.54 -17.40 -9.48
C ARG A 388 -14.68 -16.19 -8.56
N ALA A 389 -14.52 -16.38 -7.25
CA ALA A 389 -14.55 -15.32 -6.25
C ALA A 389 -13.39 -14.33 -6.43
N ALA A 390 -12.20 -14.81 -6.78
CA ALA A 390 -11.04 -13.98 -7.08
C ALA A 390 -11.25 -13.10 -8.32
N ALA A 391 -11.93 -13.60 -9.34
CA ALA A 391 -12.31 -12.79 -10.50
C ALA A 391 -13.40 -11.76 -10.16
N TRP A 392 -14.35 -12.13 -9.31
CA TRP A 392 -15.42 -11.25 -8.85
C TRP A 392 -14.92 -10.13 -7.92
N SER A 393 -13.88 -10.38 -7.13
CA SER A 393 -13.35 -9.39 -6.16
C SER A 393 -12.93 -8.08 -6.85
N MET A 394 -12.31 -8.15 -8.04
CA MET A 394 -11.94 -6.96 -8.81
C MET A 394 -13.17 -6.15 -9.26
N GLN A 395 -14.25 -6.84 -9.67
CA GLN A 395 -15.51 -6.21 -10.07
C GLN A 395 -16.23 -5.59 -8.87
N ALA A 396 -16.33 -6.31 -7.76
CA ALA A 396 -16.92 -5.84 -6.51
C ALA A 396 -16.20 -4.58 -6.00
N LEU A 397 -14.87 -4.57 -6.04
CA LEU A 397 -14.05 -3.42 -5.65
C LEU A 397 -14.27 -2.21 -6.57
N SER A 398 -14.47 -2.43 -7.87
CA SER A 398 -14.83 -1.37 -8.82
C SER A 398 -16.22 -0.78 -8.56
N GLN A 399 -17.18 -1.59 -8.11
CA GLN A 399 -18.52 -1.16 -7.76
C GLN A 399 -18.51 -0.40 -6.42
N LEU A 400 -17.74 -0.89 -5.44
CA LEU A 400 -17.53 -0.21 -4.17
C LEU A 400 -16.88 1.15 -4.36
N GLN A 401 -15.84 1.24 -5.21
CA GLN A 401 -15.24 2.52 -5.60
C GLN A 401 -16.30 3.44 -6.20
N ARG A 402 -17.11 2.99 -7.16
CA ARG A 402 -18.17 3.82 -7.76
C ARG A 402 -19.21 4.30 -6.72
N ARG A 403 -19.56 3.47 -5.74
CA ARG A 403 -20.49 3.85 -4.65
C ARG A 403 -19.86 4.89 -3.73
N LEU A 404 -18.62 4.68 -3.29
CA LEU A 404 -17.89 5.63 -2.45
C LEU A 404 -17.68 6.96 -3.17
N LEU A 405 -17.31 6.93 -4.45
CA LEU A 405 -17.15 8.13 -5.28
C LEU A 405 -18.45 8.91 -5.44
N ARG A 406 -19.62 8.24 -5.48
CA ARG A 406 -20.93 8.91 -5.49
C ARG A 406 -21.26 9.55 -4.13
N LEU A 407 -20.86 8.93 -3.02
CA LEU A 407 -21.12 9.42 -1.67
C LEU A 407 -20.21 10.60 -1.27
N LEU A 408 -18.96 10.62 -1.74
CA LEU A 408 -17.92 11.56 -1.28
C LEU A 408 -17.81 12.87 -2.08
N GLY A 409 -18.55 13.05 -3.18
CA GLY A 409 -18.55 14.29 -3.98
C GLY A 409 -17.18 14.70 -4.54
N GLN A 410 -17.01 15.97 -4.95
CA GLN A 410 -15.73 16.52 -5.45
C GLN A 410 -14.76 16.95 -4.32
N THR A 411 -14.60 16.13 -3.28
CA THR A 411 -13.72 16.45 -2.14
C THR A 411 -12.31 15.88 -2.30
N ALA A 412 -11.33 16.36 -1.52
CA ALA A 412 -9.96 15.81 -1.46
C ALA A 412 -9.95 14.30 -1.13
N ALA A 413 -10.96 13.81 -0.41
CA ALA A 413 -11.15 12.40 -0.11
C ALA A 413 -11.32 11.53 -1.37
N MET A 414 -11.83 12.08 -2.47
CA MET A 414 -11.92 11.38 -3.75
C MET A 414 -10.55 10.90 -4.27
N ARG A 415 -9.51 11.74 -4.14
CA ARG A 415 -8.17 11.43 -4.63
C ARG A 415 -7.50 10.35 -3.78
N LEU A 416 -7.68 10.40 -2.45
CA LEU A 416 -7.21 9.35 -1.54
C LEU A 416 -7.89 8.02 -1.83
N VAL A 417 -9.22 8.03 -1.96
CA VAL A 417 -10.00 6.83 -2.27
C VAL A 417 -9.55 6.24 -3.60
N ASN A 418 -9.37 7.06 -4.64
CA ASN A 418 -8.85 6.61 -5.92
C ASN A 418 -7.42 6.04 -5.81
N GLY A 419 -6.54 6.68 -5.03
CA GLY A 419 -5.18 6.20 -4.78
C GLY A 419 -5.16 4.84 -4.07
N LEU A 420 -6.01 4.65 -3.07
CA LEU A 420 -6.17 3.39 -2.34
C LEU A 420 -6.67 2.29 -3.28
N PHE A 421 -7.73 2.55 -4.06
CA PHE A 421 -8.29 1.57 -4.98
C PHE A 421 -7.34 1.22 -6.14
N TRP A 422 -6.42 2.12 -6.52
CA TRP A 422 -5.37 1.82 -7.49
C TRP A 422 -4.40 0.74 -6.99
N VAL A 423 -4.06 0.75 -5.69
CA VAL A 423 -3.25 -0.31 -5.06
C VAL A 423 -4.08 -1.56 -4.77
N LEU A 424 -5.33 -1.40 -4.33
CA LEU A 424 -6.15 -2.52 -3.85
C LEU A 424 -6.67 -3.41 -5.00
N LYS A 425 -7.03 -2.83 -6.16
CA LYS A 425 -7.63 -3.58 -7.28
C LYS A 425 -6.72 -4.66 -7.88
N PRO A 426 -5.44 -4.38 -8.22
CA PRO A 426 -4.55 -5.42 -8.75
C PRO A 426 -4.24 -6.52 -7.72
N ASN A 427 -4.31 -6.19 -6.44
CA ASN A 427 -3.96 -7.11 -5.35
C ASN A 427 -5.14 -7.95 -4.82
N ALA A 428 -6.38 -7.51 -5.06
CA ALA A 428 -7.57 -8.20 -4.58
C ALA A 428 -7.70 -9.68 -5.00
N PRO A 429 -7.35 -10.10 -6.25
CA PRO A 429 -7.53 -11.50 -6.64
C PRO A 429 -6.66 -12.47 -5.85
N TRP A 430 -5.36 -12.17 -5.66
CA TRP A 430 -4.47 -13.09 -4.96
C TRP A 430 -4.70 -13.08 -3.44
N LEU A 431 -5.08 -11.94 -2.86
CA LEU A 431 -5.51 -11.84 -1.47
C LEU A 431 -6.77 -12.66 -1.21
N MET A 432 -7.74 -12.63 -2.14
CA MET A 432 -8.96 -13.42 -2.03
C MET A 432 -8.67 -14.92 -2.12
N ILE A 433 -7.76 -15.34 -3.01
CA ILE A 433 -7.35 -16.74 -3.12
C ILE A 433 -6.68 -17.21 -1.83
N TRP A 434 -5.74 -16.43 -1.29
CA TRP A 434 -5.08 -16.73 -0.03
C TRP A 434 -6.07 -16.83 1.14
N TRP A 435 -6.95 -15.83 1.28
CA TRP A 435 -7.93 -15.80 2.37
C TRP A 435 -8.93 -16.95 2.27
N LEU A 436 -9.52 -17.19 1.09
CA LEU A 436 -10.47 -18.29 0.91
C LEU A 436 -9.80 -19.66 1.05
N SER A 437 -8.61 -19.87 0.49
CA SER A 437 -7.95 -21.19 0.56
C SER A 437 -7.58 -21.56 2.00
N VAL A 438 -7.15 -20.58 2.80
CA VAL A 438 -6.84 -20.79 4.23
C VAL A 438 -8.13 -20.96 5.04
N THR A 439 -9.15 -20.12 4.84
CA THR A 439 -10.40 -20.21 5.60
C THR A 439 -11.19 -21.48 5.31
N LEU A 440 -11.37 -21.85 4.03
CA LEU A 440 -12.03 -23.11 3.64
C LEU A 440 -11.30 -24.33 4.20
N SER A 441 -9.96 -24.31 4.18
CA SER A 441 -9.16 -25.38 4.76
C SER A 441 -9.17 -25.40 6.29
N ASN A 442 -9.37 -24.28 6.98
CA ASN A 442 -9.43 -24.26 8.44
C ASN A 442 -10.84 -24.60 8.96
N LEU A 443 -11.88 -24.38 8.14
CA LEU A 443 -13.26 -24.77 8.43
C LEU A 443 -13.53 -26.25 8.17
N SER A 444 -12.72 -26.91 7.34
CA SER A 444 -12.85 -28.34 7.08
C SER A 444 -12.30 -29.17 8.23
N PRO A 445 -12.89 -30.35 8.51
CA PRO A 445 -12.39 -31.26 9.55
C PRO A 445 -10.93 -31.64 9.32
N SER A 446 -10.14 -31.76 10.41
CA SER A 446 -8.69 -32.02 10.38
C SER A 446 -8.28 -33.32 9.70
N HIS A 447 -9.19 -34.30 9.64
CA HIS A 447 -8.98 -35.60 8.98
C HIS A 447 -9.17 -35.56 7.45
N TRP A 448 -9.53 -34.41 6.85
CA TRP A 448 -9.72 -34.30 5.39
C TRP A 448 -8.41 -33.97 4.66
N TYR A 449 -7.46 -34.90 4.70
CA TYR A 449 -6.10 -34.70 4.16
C TYR A 449 -6.08 -34.24 2.68
N LEU A 450 -6.91 -34.83 1.82
CA LEU A 450 -6.94 -34.47 0.39
C LEU A 450 -7.54 -33.08 0.17
N PHE A 451 -8.55 -32.69 0.96
CA PHE A 451 -9.13 -31.35 0.86
C PHE A 451 -8.18 -30.27 1.39
N HIS A 452 -7.39 -30.59 2.42
CA HIS A 452 -6.36 -29.68 2.97
C HIS A 452 -5.26 -29.31 1.97
N LEU A 453 -5.09 -30.06 0.85
CA LEU A 453 -4.22 -29.65 -0.26
C LEU A 453 -4.64 -28.31 -0.90
N LEU A 454 -5.88 -27.86 -0.70
CA LEU A 454 -6.34 -26.54 -1.12
C LEU A 454 -5.48 -25.41 -0.53
N ARG A 455 -5.06 -25.54 0.74
CA ARG A 455 -4.27 -24.52 1.43
C ARG A 455 -2.88 -24.32 0.81
N PRO A 456 -1.99 -25.33 0.71
CA PRO A 456 -0.67 -25.14 0.13
C PRO A 456 -0.73 -24.75 -1.35
N LEU A 457 -1.66 -25.30 -2.15
CA LEU A 457 -1.84 -24.91 -3.55
C LEU A 457 -2.32 -23.46 -3.70
N GLY A 458 -3.31 -23.06 -2.89
CA GLY A 458 -3.83 -21.70 -2.88
C GLY A 458 -2.80 -20.68 -2.40
N VAL A 459 -2.04 -21.00 -1.34
CA VAL A 459 -0.94 -20.16 -0.83
C VAL A 459 0.17 -20.05 -1.88
N ALA A 460 0.58 -21.13 -2.53
CA ALA A 460 1.60 -21.11 -3.58
C ALA A 460 1.19 -20.21 -4.76
N TYR A 461 -0.05 -20.35 -5.23
CA TYR A 461 -0.56 -19.52 -6.33
C TYR A 461 -0.72 -18.05 -5.91
N ALA A 462 -1.21 -17.79 -4.69
CA ALA A 462 -1.33 -16.44 -4.16
C ALA A 462 0.04 -15.77 -3.97
N LEU A 463 1.04 -16.51 -3.48
CA LEU A 463 2.43 -16.07 -3.36
C LEU A 463 3.02 -15.74 -4.75
N PHE A 464 2.83 -16.63 -5.74
CA PHE A 464 3.24 -16.39 -7.12
C PHE A 464 2.66 -15.10 -7.68
N ARG A 465 1.33 -14.94 -7.61
CA ARG A 465 0.65 -13.75 -8.14
C ARG A 465 0.99 -12.49 -7.35
N GLY A 466 1.06 -12.58 -6.03
CA GLY A 466 1.41 -11.45 -5.14
C GLY A 466 2.81 -10.92 -5.44
N ILE A 467 3.81 -11.79 -5.48
CA ILE A 467 5.20 -11.39 -5.77
C ILE A 467 5.33 -10.85 -7.18
N ARG A 468 4.67 -11.47 -8.16
CA ARG A 468 4.69 -10.98 -9.55
C ARG A 468 4.09 -9.57 -9.65
N VAL A 469 2.88 -9.35 -9.12
CA VAL A 469 2.21 -8.04 -9.17
C VAL A 469 3.01 -6.98 -8.40
N MET A 470 3.56 -7.33 -7.23
CA MET A 470 4.35 -6.40 -6.43
C MET A 470 5.70 -6.06 -7.08
N SER A 471 6.40 -7.03 -7.65
CA SER A 471 7.66 -6.77 -8.37
C SER A 471 7.43 -5.98 -9.66
N GLU A 472 6.41 -6.31 -10.47
CA GLU A 472 6.02 -5.51 -11.64
C GLU A 472 5.71 -4.06 -11.24
N TRP A 473 4.99 -3.87 -10.13
CA TRP A 473 4.67 -2.55 -9.59
C TRP A 473 5.91 -1.80 -9.10
N LEU A 474 6.79 -2.45 -8.34
CA LEU A 474 8.03 -1.84 -7.83
C LEU A 474 8.96 -1.42 -8.99
N PHE A 475 9.13 -2.28 -10.00
CA PHE A 475 9.93 -1.95 -11.18
C PHE A 475 9.29 -0.85 -12.01
N SER A 476 7.99 -0.92 -12.31
CA SER A 476 7.28 0.13 -13.03
C SER A 476 7.39 1.48 -12.30
N ARG A 477 7.28 1.48 -10.97
CA ARG A 477 7.45 2.67 -10.14
C ARG A 477 8.87 3.21 -10.21
N MET A 478 9.88 2.34 -10.09
CA MET A 478 11.29 2.72 -10.20
C MET A 478 11.59 3.41 -11.53
N TYR A 479 11.11 2.85 -12.64
CA TYR A 479 11.29 3.43 -13.99
C TYR A 479 10.53 4.75 -14.15
N GLY A 480 9.23 4.77 -13.79
CA GLY A 480 8.42 5.98 -13.94
C GLY A 480 8.90 7.13 -13.07
N GLN A 481 9.51 6.84 -11.93
CA GLN A 481 10.08 7.84 -11.05
C GLN A 481 11.45 8.32 -11.52
N SER A 482 12.33 7.45 -12.01
CA SER A 482 13.68 7.84 -12.45
C SER A 482 13.75 8.62 -13.78
N GLY A 483 12.59 8.99 -14.35
CA GLY A 483 12.49 9.80 -15.57
C GLY A 483 12.82 9.04 -16.86
N PHE A 484 12.97 7.72 -16.80
CA PHE A 484 13.18 6.89 -17.99
C PHE A 484 11.84 6.49 -18.61
N PHE A 485 11.72 6.68 -19.92
CA PHE A 485 10.53 6.25 -20.66
C PHE A 485 10.51 4.72 -20.79
N VAL A 486 9.41 4.09 -20.35
CA VAL A 486 9.21 2.64 -20.47
C VAL A 486 8.67 2.35 -21.87
N THR A 487 9.53 1.82 -22.75
CA THR A 487 9.11 1.29 -24.06
C THR A 487 8.35 -0.03 -23.88
N GLN A 488 7.56 -0.46 -24.87
CA GLN A 488 6.85 -1.74 -24.78
C GLN A 488 7.81 -2.93 -24.58
N GLN A 489 8.97 -2.90 -25.24
CA GLN A 489 10.00 -3.94 -25.09
C GLN A 489 10.57 -4.01 -23.66
N THR A 490 10.86 -2.88 -23.02
CA THR A 490 11.32 -2.89 -21.62
C THR A 490 10.21 -3.30 -20.66
N GLY A 491 8.96 -2.92 -20.94
CA GLY A 491 7.79 -3.37 -20.18
C GLY A 491 7.62 -4.90 -20.18
N ASP A 492 7.78 -5.55 -21.33
CA ASP A 492 7.68 -7.01 -21.43
C ASP A 492 8.86 -7.72 -20.75
N GLN A 493 10.08 -7.17 -20.88
CA GLN A 493 11.24 -7.66 -20.14
C GLN A 493 11.00 -7.63 -18.62
N LEU A 494 10.47 -6.52 -18.08
CA LEU A 494 10.14 -6.40 -16.65
C LEU A 494 9.10 -7.43 -16.19
N ARG A 495 8.07 -7.70 -17.01
CA ARG A 495 7.06 -8.74 -16.70
C ARG A 495 7.66 -10.15 -16.68
N THR A 496 8.55 -10.47 -17.63
CA THR A 496 9.21 -11.79 -17.64
C THR A 496 10.17 -11.96 -16.47
N GLU A 497 10.86 -10.90 -16.04
CA GLU A 497 11.72 -10.92 -14.86
C GLU A 497 10.91 -11.08 -13.57
N ALA A 498 9.84 -10.29 -13.39
CA ALA A 498 8.91 -10.45 -12.28
C ALA A 498 8.32 -11.87 -12.21
N GLY A 499 8.02 -12.48 -13.35
CA GLY A 499 7.60 -13.88 -13.44
C GLY A 499 8.67 -14.85 -12.94
N ARG A 500 9.93 -14.70 -13.37
CA ARG A 500 11.05 -15.54 -12.91
C ARG A 500 11.33 -15.40 -11.41
N LEU A 501 11.29 -14.16 -10.89
CA LEU A 501 11.42 -13.88 -9.46
C LEU A 501 10.27 -14.53 -8.66
N ALA A 502 9.05 -14.48 -9.17
CA ALA A 502 7.91 -15.10 -8.51
C ALA A 502 8.04 -16.63 -8.45
N VAL A 503 8.48 -17.28 -9.55
CA VAL A 503 8.73 -18.73 -9.56
C VAL A 503 9.82 -19.10 -8.57
N SER A 504 10.95 -18.38 -8.55
CA SER A 504 12.06 -18.69 -7.65
C SER A 504 11.66 -18.56 -6.18
N VAL A 505 10.87 -17.54 -5.81
CA VAL A 505 10.38 -17.40 -4.44
C VAL A 505 9.38 -18.51 -4.07
N VAL A 506 8.51 -18.93 -4.99
CA VAL A 506 7.57 -20.06 -4.73
C VAL A 506 8.34 -21.36 -4.53
N VAL A 507 9.37 -21.62 -5.34
CA VAL A 507 10.24 -22.80 -5.17
C VAL A 507 10.97 -22.74 -3.82
N CYS A 508 11.52 -21.59 -3.45
CA CYS A 508 12.17 -21.40 -2.15
C CYS A 508 11.21 -21.59 -0.97
N TRP A 509 9.98 -21.09 -1.10
CA TRP A 509 8.93 -21.31 -0.12
C TRP A 509 8.58 -22.79 -0.02
N ALA A 510 8.38 -23.48 -1.15
CA ALA A 510 8.08 -24.91 -1.17
C ALA A 510 9.21 -25.73 -0.53
N LEU A 511 10.48 -25.42 -0.84
CA LEU A 511 11.64 -26.06 -0.22
C LEU A 511 11.67 -25.85 1.30
N ARG A 512 11.34 -24.63 1.77
CA ARG A 512 11.24 -24.32 3.20
C ARG A 512 10.11 -25.10 3.88
N GLU A 513 8.92 -25.15 3.27
CA GLU A 513 7.79 -25.89 3.83
C GLU A 513 8.05 -27.40 3.84
N MET A 514 8.72 -27.94 2.82
CA MET A 514 9.17 -29.34 2.83
C MET A 514 10.15 -29.63 3.96
N ALA A 515 11.10 -28.73 4.23
CA ALA A 515 12.04 -28.86 5.35
C ALA A 515 11.36 -28.67 6.73
N LEU A 516 10.27 -27.89 6.80
CA LEU A 516 9.46 -27.78 8.01
C LEU A 516 8.66 -29.07 8.26
N ALA A 517 8.14 -29.68 7.19
CA ALA A 517 7.38 -30.92 7.25
C ALA A 517 8.19 -32.11 7.79
N THR A 518 9.52 -32.08 7.71
CA THR A 518 10.42 -33.08 8.33
C THR A 518 10.64 -32.87 9.84
N GLY A 519 9.89 -31.95 10.45
CA GLY A 519 9.94 -31.67 11.89
C GLY A 519 10.77 -30.44 12.27
N GLY A 520 11.36 -29.69 11.35
CA GLY A 520 12.00 -28.40 11.69
C GLY A 520 13.36 -28.48 12.40
N GLY A 521 14.16 -29.51 12.14
CA GLY A 521 15.49 -29.72 12.74
C GLY A 521 16.60 -28.81 12.18
N TYR A 522 17.85 -29.26 12.24
CA TYR A 522 18.99 -28.48 11.75
C TYR A 522 18.90 -28.22 10.24
N VAL A 523 18.36 -29.18 9.48
CA VAL A 523 18.18 -29.04 8.04
C VAL A 523 17.24 -27.89 7.71
N TYR A 524 16.17 -27.70 8.49
CA TYR A 524 15.26 -26.57 8.31
C TYR A 524 15.97 -25.23 8.45
N PHE A 525 16.80 -25.04 9.48
CA PHE A 525 17.55 -23.79 9.65
C PHE A 525 18.56 -23.56 8.54
N ILE A 526 19.26 -24.61 8.08
CA ILE A 526 20.20 -24.51 6.95
C ILE A 526 19.48 -24.14 5.66
N VAL A 527 18.37 -24.82 5.35
CA VAL A 527 17.53 -24.52 4.18
C VAL A 527 16.97 -23.09 4.28
N GLN A 528 16.50 -22.68 5.46
CA GLN A 528 16.00 -21.32 5.68
C GLN A 528 17.09 -20.27 5.45
N SER A 529 18.29 -20.46 6.00
CA SER A 529 19.44 -19.56 5.77
C SER A 529 19.87 -19.54 4.31
N ALA A 530 19.92 -20.69 3.64
CA ALA A 530 20.25 -20.80 2.22
C ALA A 530 19.21 -20.10 1.34
N VAL A 531 17.92 -20.25 1.65
CA VAL A 531 16.82 -19.57 0.97
C VAL A 531 16.93 -18.05 1.14
N ILE A 532 17.19 -17.55 2.36
CA ILE A 532 17.37 -16.11 2.61
C ILE A 532 18.55 -15.57 1.81
N LEU A 533 19.70 -16.26 1.84
CA LEU A 533 20.88 -15.87 1.09
C LEU A 533 20.64 -15.88 -0.42
N TYR A 534 19.98 -16.91 -0.94
CA TYR A 534 19.63 -17.03 -2.35
C TYR A 534 18.69 -15.92 -2.80
N LEU A 535 17.62 -15.64 -2.06
CA LEU A 535 16.69 -14.56 -2.37
C LEU A 535 17.35 -13.18 -2.28
N TRP A 536 18.27 -12.99 -1.32
CA TRP A 536 19.06 -11.76 -1.23
C TRP A 536 19.97 -11.57 -2.44
N CYS A 537 20.67 -12.64 -2.86
CA CYS A 537 21.52 -12.64 -4.05
C CYS A 537 20.71 -12.40 -5.35
N LEU A 538 19.54 -13.04 -5.46
CA LEU A 538 18.62 -12.85 -6.58
C LEU A 538 18.15 -11.38 -6.65
N ALA A 539 17.82 -10.76 -5.51
CA ALA A 539 17.42 -9.36 -5.44
C ALA A 539 18.58 -8.42 -5.81
N THR A 540 19.80 -8.65 -5.31
CA THR A 540 20.97 -7.84 -5.66
C THR A 540 21.29 -7.94 -7.15
N LEU A 541 21.27 -9.14 -7.74
CA LEU A 541 21.49 -9.37 -9.17
C LEU A 541 20.42 -8.70 -10.03
N SER A 542 19.16 -8.80 -9.63
CA SER A 542 18.04 -8.17 -10.35
C SER A 542 18.16 -6.65 -10.36
N LEU A 543 18.50 -6.03 -9.22
CA LEU A 543 18.74 -4.59 -9.15
C LEU A 543 19.99 -4.16 -9.92
N ARG A 544 21.06 -4.97 -9.87
CA ARG A 544 22.31 -4.70 -10.60
C ARG A 544 22.10 -4.67 -12.12
N ARG A 545 21.22 -5.53 -12.64
CA ARG A 545 20.86 -5.53 -14.07
C ARG A 545 20.26 -4.19 -14.52
N HIS A 546 19.54 -3.53 -13.63
CA HIS A 546 18.91 -2.21 -13.84
C HIS A 546 19.68 -1.09 -13.14
N GLY A 547 21.01 -1.22 -13.06
CA GLY A 547 21.88 -0.39 -12.23
C GLY A 547 21.70 1.12 -12.44
N ASP A 548 21.62 1.57 -13.69
CA ASP A 548 21.49 3.00 -14.01
C ASP A 548 20.19 3.62 -13.48
N VAL A 549 19.10 2.86 -13.56
CA VAL A 549 17.76 3.25 -13.12
C VAL A 549 17.68 3.17 -11.59
N CYS A 550 18.19 2.09 -11.00
CA CYS A 550 18.24 1.89 -9.56
C CYS A 550 19.07 2.97 -8.86
N ARG A 551 20.23 3.33 -9.41
CA ARG A 551 21.10 4.38 -8.85
C ARG A 551 20.39 5.73 -8.79
N LYS A 552 19.80 6.18 -9.91
CA LYS A 552 19.03 7.43 -9.93
C LYS A 552 17.85 7.40 -8.95
N PHE A 553 17.18 6.26 -8.81
CA PHE A 553 16.09 6.10 -7.87
C PHE A 553 16.55 6.15 -6.39
N ILE A 554 17.63 5.46 -6.03
CA ILE A 554 18.18 5.47 -4.65
C ILE A 554 18.77 6.85 -4.31
N CYS A 555 19.42 7.53 -5.26
CA CYS A 555 19.94 8.89 -5.05
C CYS A 555 18.85 9.93 -4.80
N ARG A 556 17.57 9.62 -5.03
CA ARG A 556 16.47 10.48 -4.62
C ARG A 556 16.29 10.55 -3.09
N LEU A 557 16.77 9.53 -2.36
CA LEU A 557 16.77 9.55 -0.90
C LEU A 557 17.64 10.69 -0.34
N SER A 558 18.60 11.19 -1.11
CA SER A 558 19.57 12.18 -0.65
C SER A 558 19.22 13.62 -1.08
N THR A 559 19.65 14.59 -0.28
CA THR A 559 19.45 16.02 -0.54
C THR A 559 20.15 16.46 -1.84
N VAL A 560 19.66 17.53 -2.48
CA VAL A 560 20.10 17.96 -3.82
C VAL A 560 21.62 18.13 -3.92
N ASN A 561 22.26 18.71 -2.90
CA ASN A 561 23.71 18.92 -2.86
C ASN A 561 24.53 17.63 -2.71
N SER A 562 23.94 16.53 -2.24
CA SER A 562 24.66 15.26 -2.02
C SER A 562 24.36 14.20 -3.10
N ARG A 563 23.58 14.52 -4.14
CA ARG A 563 23.18 13.54 -5.17
C ARG A 563 24.35 13.05 -6.01
N GLU A 564 25.30 13.92 -6.35
CA GLU A 564 26.52 13.53 -7.08
C GLU A 564 27.43 12.64 -6.21
N SER A 565 27.59 13.00 -4.93
CA SER A 565 28.31 12.17 -3.95
C SER A 565 27.63 10.82 -3.73
N CYS A 566 26.30 10.78 -3.74
CA CYS A 566 25.50 9.56 -3.59
C CYS A 566 25.71 8.61 -4.77
N SER A 567 25.71 9.11 -6.01
CA SER A 567 26.01 8.28 -7.19
C SER A 567 27.41 7.67 -7.13
N LEU A 568 28.42 8.45 -6.72
CA LEU A 568 29.80 7.96 -6.58
C LEU A 568 29.96 6.92 -5.46
N LEU A 569 29.18 7.05 -4.38
CA LEU A 569 29.20 6.08 -3.28
C LEU A 569 28.54 4.76 -3.71
N LEU A 570 27.42 4.82 -4.44
CA LEU A 570 26.71 3.66 -4.97
C LEU A 570 27.48 2.88 -6.06
N ASP A 571 28.53 3.47 -6.62
CA ASP A 571 29.40 2.83 -7.62
C ASP A 571 30.41 1.85 -7.00
N ARG A 572 30.65 1.94 -5.68
CA ARG A 572 31.64 1.08 -5.02
C ARG A 572 31.11 -0.36 -4.83
N PRO A 573 31.92 -1.40 -5.09
CA PRO A 573 31.45 -2.79 -5.13
C PRO A 573 30.98 -3.36 -3.78
N TRP A 574 31.56 -2.91 -2.67
CA TRP A 574 31.15 -3.26 -1.30
C TRP A 574 29.73 -2.81 -0.91
N ILE A 575 29.10 -1.91 -1.66
CA ILE A 575 27.74 -1.41 -1.38
C ILE A 575 26.66 -2.23 -2.12
N PHE A 576 27.03 -3.02 -3.14
CA PHE A 576 26.09 -3.85 -3.88
C PHE A 576 25.27 -4.83 -3.02
N PRO A 577 25.83 -5.49 -1.99
CA PRO A 577 25.05 -6.34 -1.09
C PRO A 577 23.95 -5.58 -0.33
N TRP A 578 24.10 -4.27 -0.16
CA TRP A 578 23.16 -3.41 0.56
C TRP A 578 22.10 -2.77 -0.34
N TRP A 579 22.18 -2.96 -1.66
CA TRP A 579 21.22 -2.40 -2.62
C TRP A 579 19.76 -2.79 -2.34
N PRO A 580 19.39 -4.04 -2.01
CA PRO A 580 18.00 -4.38 -1.68
C PRO A 580 17.46 -3.57 -0.51
N LEU A 581 18.27 -3.36 0.53
CA LEU A 581 17.89 -2.59 1.72
C LEU A 581 17.73 -1.11 1.40
N LEU A 582 18.67 -0.52 0.65
CA LEU A 582 18.59 0.86 0.18
C LEU A 582 17.40 1.08 -0.77
N PHE A 583 17.11 0.09 -1.62
CA PHE A 583 15.98 0.13 -2.53
C PHE A 583 14.64 0.10 -1.77
N ILE A 584 14.51 -0.78 -0.78
CA ILE A 584 13.31 -0.80 0.09
C ILE A 584 13.18 0.53 0.83
N ALA A 585 14.26 1.07 1.39
CA ALA A 585 14.25 2.37 2.07
C ALA A 585 13.80 3.50 1.12
N ALA A 586 14.32 3.53 -0.11
CA ALA A 586 13.92 4.50 -1.14
C ALA A 586 12.43 4.37 -1.53
N GLN A 587 11.91 3.14 -1.65
CA GLN A 587 10.49 2.90 -1.94
C GLN A 587 9.58 3.36 -0.79
N VAL A 588 9.96 3.08 0.46
CA VAL A 588 9.22 3.52 1.65
C VAL A 588 9.24 5.04 1.74
N TRP A 589 10.39 5.67 1.53
CA TRP A 589 10.53 7.12 1.52
C TRP A 589 9.67 7.78 0.43
N ASP A 590 9.71 7.26 -0.81
CA ASP A 590 8.86 7.76 -1.91
C ASP A 590 7.36 7.56 -1.62
N LEU A 591 6.99 6.45 -0.96
CA LEU A 591 5.60 6.23 -0.53
C LEU A 591 5.18 7.22 0.57
N LEU A 592 6.05 7.49 1.55
CA LEU A 592 5.82 8.47 2.61
C LEU A 592 5.69 9.88 2.03
N LEU A 593 6.55 10.26 1.08
CA LEU A 593 6.43 11.53 0.38
C LEU A 593 5.10 11.66 -0.37
N ARG A 594 4.66 10.61 -1.08
CA ARG A 594 3.34 10.64 -1.74
C ARG A 594 2.18 10.65 -0.76
N LEU A 595 2.28 9.92 0.34
CA LEU A 595 1.27 9.94 1.39
C LEU A 595 1.19 11.34 2.01
N HIS A 596 2.33 11.97 2.28
CA HIS A 596 2.42 13.34 2.75
C HIS A 596 1.78 14.33 1.76
N LEU A 597 2.08 14.22 0.46
CA LEU A 597 1.47 15.04 -0.59
C LEU A 597 -0.05 14.83 -0.69
N LEU A 598 -0.54 13.60 -0.51
CA LEU A 598 -1.97 13.29 -0.54
C LEU A 598 -2.69 13.77 0.72
N LEU A 599 -2.08 13.60 1.89
CA LEU A 599 -2.60 14.07 3.18
C LEU A 599 -2.54 15.60 3.29
N GLY A 600 -1.58 16.27 2.63
CA GLY A 600 -1.46 17.72 2.55
C GLY A 600 -2.69 18.43 1.95
N GLN A 601 -3.57 17.69 1.28
CA GLN A 601 -4.85 18.21 0.77
C GLN A 601 -5.96 18.30 1.83
N PHE A 602 -5.73 17.77 3.04
CA PHE A 602 -6.67 17.85 4.16
C PHE A 602 -6.27 18.98 5.11
N ASP A 603 -7.22 19.89 5.37
CA ASP A 603 -7.00 21.03 6.27
C ASP A 603 -6.59 20.61 7.68
N ALA A 604 -7.13 19.47 8.17
CA ALA A 604 -6.74 18.90 9.46
C ALA A 604 -5.26 18.50 9.50
N TYR A 605 -4.75 17.86 8.45
CA TYR A 605 -3.35 17.48 8.35
C TYR A 605 -2.44 18.70 8.18
N ARG A 606 -2.83 19.68 7.36
CA ARG A 606 -2.10 20.94 7.19
C ARG A 606 -1.97 21.70 8.52
N SER A 607 -3.04 21.77 9.30
CA SER A 607 -3.02 22.44 10.60
C SER A 607 -2.08 21.73 11.60
N LEU A 608 -2.00 20.41 11.54
CA LEU A 608 -1.14 19.58 12.39
C LEU A 608 0.33 19.67 11.96
N SER A 609 0.61 19.62 10.65
CA SER A 609 1.96 19.77 10.11
C SER A 609 2.52 21.17 10.37
N VAL A 610 1.68 22.21 10.27
CA VAL A 610 2.08 23.59 10.61
C VAL A 610 2.36 23.74 12.10
N ARG A 611 1.60 23.07 12.99
CA ARG A 611 1.89 23.06 14.43
C ARG A 611 3.22 22.37 14.75
N ILE A 612 3.50 21.22 14.12
CA ILE A 612 4.77 20.50 14.29
C ILE A 612 5.94 21.31 13.70
N LEU A 613 5.75 21.92 12.53
CA LEU A 613 6.76 22.77 11.91
C LEU A 613 7.00 24.04 12.73
N ARG A 614 5.94 24.65 13.27
CA ARG A 614 6.04 25.79 14.19
C ARG A 614 6.80 25.42 15.45
N LEU A 615 6.55 24.25 16.03
CA LEU A 615 7.34 23.72 17.14
C LEU A 615 8.81 23.52 16.76
N HIS A 616 9.10 22.98 15.57
CA HIS A 616 10.47 22.80 15.08
C HIS A 616 11.17 24.12 14.74
N LEU A 617 10.43 25.10 14.21
CA LEU A 617 10.92 26.43 13.92
C LEU A 617 11.12 27.23 15.20
N GLU A 618 10.22 27.19 16.16
CA GLU A 618 10.40 27.80 17.49
C GLU A 618 11.63 27.22 18.22
N THR A 619 11.99 25.95 17.97
CA THR A 619 13.25 25.36 18.45
C THR A 619 14.48 25.72 17.61
N ALA A 620 14.32 26.13 16.34
CA ALA A 620 15.43 26.43 15.42
C ALA A 620 15.71 27.93 15.25
N THR A 621 14.69 28.79 15.38
CA THR A 621 14.78 30.26 15.26
C THR A 621 15.11 30.93 16.59
N GLY A 622 15.18 30.18 17.70
CA GLY A 622 15.68 30.69 18.97
C GLY A 622 17.19 31.02 18.99
N ALA A 623 17.91 30.82 17.88
CA ALA A 623 19.37 30.94 17.85
C ALA A 623 19.95 31.92 16.79
N GLU A 624 19.17 32.43 15.84
CA GLU A 624 19.75 33.25 14.76
C GLU A 624 18.80 34.37 14.32
N THR A 625 18.79 35.50 15.02
CA THR A 625 18.37 36.82 14.47
C THR A 625 18.77 37.96 15.42
N GLU A 626 20.07 38.17 15.59
CA GLU A 626 20.60 39.45 16.10
C GLU A 626 21.76 39.90 15.21
N GLY A 627 21.51 40.90 14.36
CA GLY A 627 22.56 41.61 13.61
C GLY A 627 22.19 41.91 12.15
N GLU A 628 21.48 43.02 11.91
CA GLU A 628 21.54 43.89 10.71
C GLU A 628 20.32 44.83 10.66
N ASP A 629 20.21 45.79 11.59
CA ASP A 629 18.99 46.59 11.76
C ASP A 629 19.18 48.13 11.69
N ALA A 630 20.29 48.66 11.18
CA ALA A 630 20.52 50.12 11.19
C ALA A 630 20.21 50.87 9.88
N GLU A 631 20.26 50.24 8.70
CA GLU A 631 20.05 50.93 7.40
C GLU A 631 18.63 50.80 6.82
N ALA A 632 17.77 49.98 7.43
CA ALA A 632 16.51 49.56 6.83
C ALA A 632 15.32 50.51 7.10
N ASP A 633 15.45 51.50 7.98
CA ASP A 633 14.31 52.26 8.53
C ASP A 633 13.75 53.36 7.60
N GLU A 634 14.54 54.00 6.74
CA GLU A 634 14.06 55.10 5.87
C GLU A 634 13.18 54.58 4.70
N TYR A 635 13.55 53.44 4.10
CA TYR A 635 12.81 52.83 3.00
C TYR A 635 11.50 52.15 3.44
N GLN A 636 11.39 51.78 4.73
CA GLN A 636 10.21 51.14 5.29
C GLN A 636 9.05 52.10 5.57
N ALA A 637 9.30 53.41 5.68
CA ALA A 637 8.29 54.43 5.96
C ALA A 637 7.27 54.65 4.82
N ARG A 638 7.63 54.33 3.56
CA ARG A 638 6.75 54.51 2.40
C ARG A 638 5.89 53.28 2.11
N SER A 639 4.64 53.50 1.68
CA SER A 639 3.70 52.43 1.31
C SER A 639 4.26 51.61 0.13
N TYR A 640 4.00 50.29 0.08
CA TYR A 640 4.49 49.48 -1.05
C TYR A 640 3.94 49.92 -2.41
N ARG A 641 2.71 50.45 -2.41
CA ARG A 641 2.06 51.01 -3.60
C ARG A 641 2.89 52.13 -4.23
N TYR A 642 3.54 52.98 -3.42
CA TYR A 642 4.42 54.04 -3.91
C TYR A 642 5.51 53.50 -4.83
N TRP A 643 6.18 52.42 -4.42
CA TRP A 643 7.28 51.82 -5.18
C TRP A 643 6.82 51.19 -6.50
N MET A 644 5.61 50.61 -6.51
CA MET A 644 5.08 49.92 -7.67
C MET A 644 4.41 50.86 -8.69
N LEU A 645 3.63 51.85 -8.23
CA LEU A 645 2.80 52.70 -9.10
C LEU A 645 3.10 54.19 -8.98
N ASP A 646 3.16 54.74 -7.77
CA ASP A 646 3.06 56.20 -7.55
C ASP A 646 4.41 56.94 -7.63
N ARG A 647 5.52 56.23 -7.90
CA ARG A 647 6.86 56.83 -7.98
C ARG A 647 6.98 57.82 -9.16
N PRO A 648 7.61 58.99 -8.98
CA PRO A 648 7.84 59.95 -10.07
C PRO A 648 8.59 59.32 -11.24
N ARG A 649 8.16 59.62 -12.48
CA ARG A 649 8.70 59.02 -13.72
C ARG A 649 10.22 59.10 -13.84
N GLU A 650 10.82 60.18 -13.36
CA GLU A 650 12.26 60.43 -13.42
C GLU A 650 13.07 59.44 -12.58
N GLU A 651 12.53 59.02 -11.45
CA GLU A 651 13.17 58.07 -10.52
C GLU A 651 12.89 56.60 -10.88
N GLN A 652 12.04 56.35 -11.85
CA GLN A 652 11.67 55.00 -12.23
C GLN A 652 12.82 54.32 -12.99
N ALA A 653 13.14 53.08 -12.63
CA ALA A 653 14.12 52.29 -13.34
C ALA A 653 13.74 52.17 -14.82
N VAL A 654 14.66 52.58 -15.70
CA VAL A 654 14.51 52.50 -17.15
C VAL A 654 14.65 51.03 -17.55
N ILE A 655 13.57 50.45 -18.07
CA ILE A 655 13.61 49.11 -18.64
C ILE A 655 13.92 49.28 -20.12
N ALA A 656 15.14 48.93 -20.49
CA ALA A 656 15.67 49.11 -21.82
C ALA A 656 14.89 48.27 -22.85
N GLN A 657 14.01 48.92 -23.62
CA GLN A 657 13.44 48.36 -24.85
C GLN A 657 14.27 48.84 -26.05
N GLU A 658 15.57 48.53 -26.04
CA GLU A 658 16.54 49.05 -27.03
C GLU A 658 16.10 48.84 -28.47
N ALA A 659 15.53 47.68 -28.80
CA ALA A 659 15.04 47.39 -30.14
C ALA A 659 13.88 48.32 -30.57
N LEU A 660 12.98 48.64 -29.64
CA LEU A 660 11.82 49.48 -29.91
C LEU A 660 12.20 50.96 -29.93
N LEU A 661 13.08 51.39 -29.01
CA LEU A 661 13.71 52.69 -29.05
C LEU A 661 14.48 52.89 -30.36
N ALA A 662 15.26 51.91 -30.81
CA ALA A 662 15.97 51.96 -32.09
C ALA A 662 15.01 52.08 -33.30
N THR A 663 13.85 51.41 -33.22
CA THR A 663 12.82 51.50 -34.25
C THR A 663 12.17 52.89 -34.29
N LEU A 664 12.03 53.54 -33.12
CA LEU A 664 11.51 54.91 -33.01
C LEU A 664 12.55 55.96 -33.38
N THR A 665 13.82 55.76 -33.03
CA THR A 665 14.91 56.72 -33.34
C THR A 665 15.30 56.68 -34.81
N LYS A 666 15.26 55.52 -35.48
CA LYS A 666 15.73 55.37 -36.87
C LYS A 666 15.05 56.32 -37.87
N PRO A 667 13.71 56.47 -37.91
CA PRO A 667 13.05 57.46 -38.77
C PRO A 667 13.49 58.89 -38.46
N VAL A 668 13.65 59.22 -37.17
CA VAL A 668 14.07 60.55 -36.72
C VAL A 668 15.53 60.82 -37.11
N THR A 669 16.43 59.85 -36.98
CA THR A 669 17.82 59.97 -37.45
C THR A 669 17.92 60.09 -38.94
N ASP A 670 17.15 59.29 -39.69
CA ASP A 670 17.12 59.33 -41.15
C ASP A 670 16.68 60.71 -41.65
N TRP A 671 15.66 61.30 -41.02
CA TRP A 671 15.18 62.66 -41.31
C TRP A 671 16.16 63.76 -40.87
N ALA A 672 16.82 63.59 -39.72
CA ALA A 672 17.82 64.53 -39.23
C ALA A 672 19.03 64.61 -40.18
N GLU A 673 19.49 63.47 -40.71
CA GLU A 673 20.71 63.35 -41.53
C GLU A 673 20.46 63.50 -43.04
N LYS A 674 19.36 62.97 -43.56
CA LYS A 674 18.98 63.05 -44.98
C LYS A 674 17.69 63.87 -45.06
N GLN A 675 17.68 64.99 -45.79
CA GLN A 675 16.44 65.74 -46.04
C GLN A 675 15.45 64.85 -46.82
N ARG A 676 14.67 64.04 -46.09
CA ARG A 676 13.57 63.22 -46.60
C ARG A 676 12.25 63.90 -46.27
N GLU A 677 11.25 63.70 -47.13
CA GLU A 677 9.89 64.23 -46.96
C GLU A 677 9.10 63.53 -45.83
N ASP A 678 9.56 62.38 -45.35
CA ASP A 678 8.90 61.61 -44.28
C ASP A 678 9.18 62.20 -42.89
N ASN A 679 8.32 63.12 -42.44
CA ASN A 679 8.46 63.82 -41.15
C ASN A 679 7.40 63.45 -40.09
N MET A 680 6.59 62.42 -40.33
CA MET A 680 5.49 62.04 -39.41
C MET A 680 5.55 60.59 -38.96
N LEU A 681 5.47 60.40 -37.64
CA LEU A 681 5.45 59.10 -36.99
C LEU A 681 4.27 59.01 -36.01
N LEU A 682 3.49 57.94 -36.12
CA LEU A 682 2.42 57.60 -35.21
C LEU A 682 2.81 56.42 -34.32
N LEU A 683 2.84 56.63 -33.01
CA LEU A 683 3.02 55.59 -32.00
C LEU A 683 1.65 55.19 -31.43
N VAL A 684 1.24 53.94 -31.68
CA VAL A 684 -0.08 53.43 -31.32
C VAL A 684 0.05 52.30 -30.30
N GLY A 685 -0.79 52.30 -29.27
CA GLY A 685 -0.77 51.23 -28.28
C GLY A 685 -1.95 51.27 -27.30
N GLU A 686 -2.20 50.15 -26.65
CA GLU A 686 -3.26 50.04 -25.64
C GLU A 686 -2.95 50.88 -24.39
N HIS A 687 -3.98 51.17 -23.59
CA HIS A 687 -3.81 51.83 -22.31
C HIS A 687 -2.87 51.00 -21.42
N GLY A 688 -1.91 51.64 -20.76
CA GLY A 688 -0.92 50.94 -19.95
C GLY A 688 0.19 50.22 -20.72
N GLY A 689 0.24 50.28 -22.06
CA GLY A 689 1.26 49.60 -22.87
C GLY A 689 2.69 50.19 -22.82
N GLY A 690 2.90 51.29 -22.10
CA GLY A 690 4.22 51.93 -21.95
C GLY A 690 4.57 53.01 -22.98
N LYS A 691 3.59 53.52 -23.75
CA LYS A 691 3.79 54.55 -24.80
C LYS A 691 4.53 55.80 -24.28
N THR A 692 3.97 56.45 -23.27
CA THR A 692 4.54 57.66 -22.70
C THR A 692 5.91 57.40 -22.04
N SER A 693 6.12 56.21 -21.47
CA SER A 693 7.42 55.80 -20.91
C SER A 693 8.48 55.67 -22.00
N LEU A 694 8.15 55.07 -23.16
CA LEU A 694 9.05 54.96 -24.30
C LEU A 694 9.45 56.33 -24.85
N VAL A 695 8.47 57.23 -24.99
CA VAL A 695 8.70 58.57 -25.53
C VAL A 695 9.56 59.42 -24.58
N SER A 696 9.32 59.31 -23.27
CA SER A 696 10.20 59.94 -22.28
C SER A 696 11.62 59.35 -22.30
N GLN A 697 11.78 58.06 -22.60
CA GLN A 697 13.11 57.48 -22.81
C GLN A 697 13.77 58.03 -24.08
N PHE A 698 13.01 58.20 -25.17
CA PHE A 698 13.53 58.82 -26.39
C PHE A 698 14.04 60.24 -26.12
N GLU A 699 13.26 61.07 -25.44
CA GLU A 699 13.64 62.44 -25.06
C GLU A 699 14.96 62.46 -24.26
N LYS A 700 15.16 61.50 -23.34
CA LYS A 700 16.40 61.40 -22.54
C LYS A 700 17.63 60.93 -23.30
N HIS A 701 17.46 60.18 -24.40
CA HIS A 701 18.58 59.63 -25.19
C HIS A 701 18.84 60.41 -26.49
N TRP A 702 18.06 61.46 -26.76
CA TRP A 702 18.12 62.21 -28.00
C TRP A 702 18.76 63.58 -27.82
N ASP A 703 20.00 63.71 -28.30
CA ASP A 703 20.79 64.95 -28.15
C ASP A 703 20.93 65.76 -29.46
N LYS A 704 20.44 65.24 -30.60
CA LYS A 704 20.74 65.83 -31.93
C LYS A 704 19.93 67.08 -32.26
N THR A 705 18.68 67.15 -31.83
CA THR A 705 17.75 68.26 -32.12
C THR A 705 16.88 68.55 -30.91
N PRO A 706 16.40 69.79 -30.74
CA PRO A 706 15.49 70.14 -29.65
C PRO A 706 14.19 69.34 -29.75
N VAL A 707 13.83 68.70 -28.63
CA VAL A 707 12.58 67.93 -28.47
C VAL A 707 11.60 68.76 -27.65
N ARG A 708 10.35 68.85 -28.11
CA ARG A 708 9.24 69.43 -27.32
C ARG A 708 8.18 68.38 -27.05
N PHE A 709 7.83 68.21 -25.78
CA PHE A 709 6.78 67.31 -25.34
C PHE A 709 5.47 68.07 -25.07
N LEU A 710 4.42 67.76 -25.83
CA LEU A 710 3.09 68.34 -25.71
C LEU A 710 2.11 67.25 -25.26
N SER A 711 1.34 67.49 -24.22
CA SER A 711 0.25 66.60 -23.82
C SER A 711 -1.08 67.27 -24.16
N ALA A 712 -1.88 66.64 -25.01
CA ALA A 712 -3.15 67.19 -25.45
C ALA A 712 -4.14 67.28 -24.27
N PRO A 713 -4.66 68.47 -23.93
CA PRO A 713 -5.75 68.61 -22.97
C PRO A 713 -6.97 67.77 -23.36
N PRO A 714 -7.76 67.28 -22.40
CA PRO A 714 -8.84 66.35 -22.69
C PRO A 714 -9.97 67.00 -23.51
N LYS A 715 -10.35 66.33 -24.61
CA LYS A 715 -11.50 66.65 -25.49
C LYS A 715 -11.46 68.05 -26.12
N LEU A 716 -10.34 68.37 -26.77
CA LEU A 716 -10.20 69.49 -27.70
C LEU A 716 -10.86 69.17 -29.05
N THR A 717 -12.19 69.36 -29.13
CA THR A 717 -12.98 68.99 -30.30
C THR A 717 -13.16 70.09 -31.34
N SER A 718 -12.90 71.36 -31.00
CA SER A 718 -13.03 72.49 -31.93
C SER A 718 -11.74 72.78 -32.69
N ALA A 719 -11.86 73.10 -33.99
CA ALA A 719 -10.71 73.39 -34.85
C ALA A 719 -9.88 74.59 -34.35
N GLU A 720 -10.54 75.63 -33.80
CA GLU A 720 -9.89 76.82 -33.26
C GLU A 720 -9.07 76.51 -32.01
N ALA A 721 -9.60 75.71 -31.07
CA ALA A 721 -8.89 75.35 -29.85
C ALA A 721 -7.68 74.45 -30.13
N VAL A 722 -7.79 73.55 -31.11
CA VAL A 722 -6.66 72.73 -31.56
C VAL A 722 -5.58 73.59 -32.20
N LYS A 723 -5.95 74.51 -33.09
CA LYS A 723 -4.98 75.44 -33.71
C LYS A 723 -4.31 76.32 -32.65
N ALA A 724 -5.06 76.89 -31.72
CA ALA A 724 -4.54 77.68 -30.60
C ALA A 724 -3.56 76.88 -29.74
N PHE A 725 -3.92 75.64 -29.37
CA PHE A 725 -3.04 74.75 -28.61
C PHE A 725 -1.72 74.47 -29.34
N LEU A 726 -1.77 74.21 -30.64
CA LEU A 726 -0.57 73.94 -31.45
C LEU A 726 0.27 75.20 -31.69
N THR A 727 -0.35 76.38 -31.86
CA THR A 727 0.39 77.65 -32.01
C THR A 727 1.03 78.12 -30.71
N ASP A 728 0.31 78.05 -29.58
CA ASP A 728 0.83 78.47 -28.27
C ASP A 728 1.97 77.56 -27.81
N SER A 729 1.92 76.28 -28.19
CA SER A 729 2.96 75.31 -27.85
C SER A 729 4.19 75.32 -28.77
N THR A 730 4.03 75.84 -29.99
CA THR A 730 5.13 76.01 -30.96
C THR A 730 5.81 77.36 -30.87
N ALA A 731 5.20 78.35 -30.23
CA ALA A 731 5.77 79.68 -30.00
C ALA A 731 6.63 79.76 -28.72
N LEU A 732 7.60 80.69 -28.73
CA LEU A 732 8.51 81.15 -27.66
C LEU A 732 9.74 80.27 -27.39
N SER A 733 10.98 80.75 -27.48
CA SER A 733 11.54 82.11 -27.64
C SER A 733 11.83 82.42 -29.12
N ASP A 734 11.53 83.58 -29.68
CA ASP A 734 12.08 84.87 -29.28
C ASP A 734 11.00 85.92 -28.97
N GLY A 735 11.30 86.77 -27.98
CA GLY A 735 10.61 88.04 -27.89
C GLY A 735 11.06 88.89 -29.06
N ASP A 736 10.27 88.94 -30.13
CA ASP A 736 10.05 90.19 -30.84
C ASP A 736 8.85 90.11 -31.78
N SER A 737 8.26 91.28 -31.94
CA SER A 737 7.00 91.60 -32.59
C SER A 737 6.79 91.06 -34.01
N MET A 738 5.51 91.03 -34.41
CA MET A 738 4.94 90.62 -35.71
C MET A 738 5.43 91.39 -36.96
N ALA A 739 6.58 92.08 -36.93
CA ALA A 739 7.06 92.92 -38.03
C ALA A 739 8.18 92.29 -38.90
N ASP A 740 8.91 91.26 -38.45
CA ASP A 740 10.06 90.69 -39.19
C ASP A 740 9.81 89.28 -39.75
N LYS A 741 8.75 89.10 -40.55
CA LYS A 741 8.45 87.82 -41.22
C LYS A 741 9.19 87.58 -42.54
N ALA A 742 10.14 88.43 -42.94
CA ALA A 742 10.77 88.35 -44.27
C ALA A 742 12.25 87.95 -44.29
N ALA A 743 12.93 87.83 -43.15
CA ALA A 743 14.36 87.48 -43.14
C ALA A 743 14.81 86.81 -41.82
N ALA A 744 14.50 85.52 -41.66
CA ALA A 744 15.15 84.66 -40.66
C ALA A 744 15.84 83.49 -41.38
N PRO A 745 17.17 83.31 -41.22
CA PRO A 745 17.94 82.27 -41.89
C PRO A 745 17.70 80.91 -41.20
N SER A 746 17.33 79.89 -42.00
CA SER A 746 17.21 78.45 -41.67
C SER A 746 16.60 78.10 -40.30
N ALA A 747 15.31 77.74 -40.28
CA ALA A 747 14.67 77.14 -39.11
C ALA A 747 15.46 75.91 -38.63
N GLN A 748 15.89 75.89 -37.37
CA GLN A 748 16.55 74.72 -36.77
C GLN A 748 15.58 73.53 -36.79
N LYS A 749 16.07 72.36 -37.22
CA LYS A 749 15.32 71.11 -37.18
C LYS A 749 14.86 70.81 -35.75
N LYS A 750 13.57 70.54 -35.55
CA LYS A 750 12.98 70.24 -34.22
C LYS A 750 12.10 69.00 -34.24
N VAL A 751 12.02 68.31 -33.10
CA VAL A 751 11.11 67.17 -32.90
C VAL A 751 9.98 67.60 -31.97
N VAL A 752 8.74 67.42 -32.39
CA VAL A 752 7.55 67.70 -31.58
C VAL A 752 6.81 66.40 -31.30
N ILE A 753 6.64 66.11 -30.01
CA ILE A 753 5.90 64.95 -29.54
C ILE A 753 4.54 65.42 -29.04
N VAL A 754 3.47 64.82 -29.54
CA VAL A 754 2.09 65.05 -29.08
C VAL A 754 1.57 63.78 -28.42
N ASP A 755 1.52 63.77 -27.09
CA ASP A 755 0.96 62.68 -26.29
C ASP A 755 -0.55 62.85 -26.08
N GLN A 756 -1.25 61.72 -25.94
CA GLN A 756 -2.71 61.63 -25.77
C GLN A 756 -3.51 62.26 -26.91
N ALA A 757 -3.09 62.06 -28.17
CA ALA A 757 -3.76 62.65 -29.34
C ALA A 757 -5.22 62.16 -29.51
N GLU A 758 -5.64 61.08 -28.85
CA GLU A 758 -7.04 60.67 -28.73
C GLU A 758 -7.95 61.75 -28.12
N ASN A 759 -7.38 62.75 -27.43
CA ASN A 759 -8.10 63.86 -26.86
C ASN A 759 -8.60 64.87 -27.91
N PHE A 760 -8.09 64.85 -29.14
CA PHE A 760 -8.65 65.66 -30.23
C PHE A 760 -9.98 65.07 -30.76
N LEU A 761 -10.34 63.86 -30.33
CA LEU A 761 -11.51 63.13 -30.79
C LEU A 761 -12.60 62.99 -29.72
N LEU A 762 -13.82 63.29 -30.13
CA LEU A 762 -15.04 62.77 -29.54
C LEU A 762 -15.88 62.10 -30.66
N ALA A 763 -16.28 60.83 -30.48
CA ALA A 763 -17.04 60.09 -31.49
C ALA A 763 -18.52 60.51 -31.48
N GLN A 764 -18.77 61.76 -31.84
CA GLN A 764 -20.10 62.34 -32.04
C GLN A 764 -20.22 62.81 -33.49
N VAL A 765 -21.41 62.71 -34.05
CA VAL A 765 -21.73 63.31 -35.35
C VAL A 765 -21.42 64.81 -35.32
N GLY A 766 -20.50 65.26 -36.17
CA GLY A 766 -20.06 66.67 -36.24
C GLY A 766 -18.90 67.07 -35.33
N ALA A 767 -18.41 66.19 -34.43
CA ALA A 767 -17.31 66.51 -33.50
C ALA A 767 -15.92 66.01 -33.96
N LEU A 768 -15.76 65.72 -35.25
CA LEU A 768 -14.49 65.26 -35.84
C LEU A 768 -13.58 66.42 -36.27
N ASP A 769 -14.02 67.66 -36.12
CA ASP A 769 -13.35 68.83 -36.68
C ASP A 769 -12.02 69.14 -35.98
N GLY A 770 -11.90 68.85 -34.68
CA GLY A 770 -10.63 68.93 -33.94
C GLY A 770 -9.56 68.00 -34.51
N VAL A 771 -9.88 66.71 -34.71
CA VAL A 771 -8.96 65.74 -35.35
C VAL A 771 -8.63 66.15 -36.78
N LYS A 772 -9.61 66.61 -37.57
CA LYS A 772 -9.35 67.07 -38.94
C LYS A 772 -8.40 68.27 -38.95
N ALA A 773 -8.61 69.25 -38.07
CA ALA A 773 -7.75 70.43 -37.96
C ALA A 773 -6.33 70.06 -37.52
N PHE A 774 -6.19 69.10 -36.60
CA PHE A 774 -4.89 68.56 -36.20
C PHE A 774 -4.16 67.89 -37.38
N LEU A 775 -4.83 67.00 -38.11
CA LEU A 775 -4.24 66.30 -39.24
C LEU A 775 -3.91 67.25 -40.41
N GLN A 776 -4.74 68.26 -40.65
CA GLN A 776 -4.43 69.34 -41.59
C GLN A 776 -3.18 70.12 -41.15
N HIS A 777 -3.08 70.48 -39.87
CA HIS A 777 -1.91 71.18 -39.35
C HIS A 777 -0.62 70.36 -39.50
N LEU A 778 -0.68 69.03 -39.30
CA LEU A 778 0.46 68.16 -39.55
C LEU A 778 0.89 68.20 -41.03
N ASN A 779 -0.06 68.11 -41.96
CA ASN A 779 0.22 68.18 -43.41
C ASN A 779 0.76 69.54 -43.86
N ASP A 780 0.31 70.64 -43.23
CA ASP A 780 0.75 72.00 -43.52
C ASP A 780 2.09 72.36 -42.82
N ALA A 781 2.60 71.48 -41.94
CA ALA A 781 3.80 71.76 -41.15
C ALA A 781 5.08 71.74 -42.00
N SER A 782 6.08 72.53 -41.58
CA SER A 782 7.36 72.64 -42.30
C SER A 782 8.12 71.31 -42.31
N PRO A 783 8.90 71.02 -43.38
CA PRO A 783 9.76 69.83 -43.46
C PRO A 783 10.84 69.79 -42.37
N ASP A 784 11.12 70.92 -41.71
CA ASP A 784 12.08 71.06 -40.60
C ASP A 784 11.49 70.66 -39.23
N THR A 785 10.22 70.26 -39.16
CA THR A 785 9.59 69.71 -37.95
C THR A 785 9.26 68.23 -38.13
N PHE A 786 9.78 67.38 -37.23
CA PHE A 786 9.40 65.97 -37.16
C PHE A 786 8.36 65.75 -36.07
N TRP A 787 7.23 65.13 -36.43
CA TRP A 787 6.09 64.92 -35.54
C TRP A 787 6.03 63.48 -35.05
N ILE A 788 6.03 63.29 -33.73
CA ILE A 788 5.75 62.02 -33.07
C ILE A 788 4.40 62.13 -32.39
N VAL A 789 3.39 61.50 -32.96
CA VAL A 789 2.03 61.49 -32.43
C VAL A 789 1.83 60.20 -31.64
N VAL A 790 1.45 60.31 -30.38
CA VAL A 790 1.12 59.15 -29.54
C VAL A 790 -0.38 59.06 -29.40
N MET A 791 -0.95 57.90 -29.76
CA MET A 791 -2.39 57.69 -29.75
C MET A 791 -2.78 56.32 -29.17
N HIS A 792 -3.95 56.29 -28.54
CA HIS A 792 -4.57 55.03 -28.11
C HIS A 792 -5.03 54.15 -29.29
N ALA A 793 -4.79 52.85 -29.19
CA ALA A 793 -4.99 51.90 -30.29
C ALA A 793 -6.44 51.76 -30.78
N PRO A 794 -7.43 51.51 -29.90
CA PRO A 794 -8.85 51.63 -30.23
C PRO A 794 -9.25 52.93 -30.94
N THR A 795 -8.74 54.08 -30.49
CA THR A 795 -9.01 55.37 -31.15
C THR A 795 -8.49 55.38 -32.58
N TRP A 796 -7.23 54.96 -32.80
CA TRP A 796 -6.65 54.91 -34.15
C TRP A 796 -7.39 53.93 -35.07
N ARG A 797 -7.82 52.77 -34.56
CA ARG A 797 -8.63 51.80 -35.30
C ARG A 797 -9.97 52.40 -35.76
N TYR A 798 -10.61 53.19 -34.91
CA TYR A 798 -11.81 53.93 -35.29
C TYR A 798 -11.49 54.97 -36.39
N LEU A 799 -10.47 55.81 -36.19
CA LEU A 799 -10.10 56.87 -37.14
C LEU A 799 -9.71 56.33 -38.52
N SER A 800 -8.89 55.28 -38.58
CA SER A 800 -8.46 54.64 -39.83
C SER A 800 -9.62 54.11 -40.68
N ARG A 801 -10.77 53.80 -40.06
CA ARG A 801 -11.99 53.39 -40.75
C ARG A 801 -12.83 54.57 -41.21
N VAL A 802 -12.97 55.58 -40.35
CA VAL A 802 -13.71 56.80 -40.68
C VAL A 802 -13.05 57.56 -41.83
N PHE A 803 -11.72 57.65 -41.85
CA PHE A 803 -10.95 58.44 -42.83
C PHE A 803 -10.41 57.65 -44.04
N GLN A 804 -10.80 56.38 -44.23
CA GLN A 804 -10.43 55.49 -45.35
C GLN A 804 -9.00 55.66 -45.92
N LYS A 805 -8.01 54.89 -45.43
CA LYS A 805 -6.69 54.60 -46.08
C LYS A 805 -5.86 55.76 -46.70
N HIS A 806 -6.19 57.04 -46.48
CA HIS A 806 -5.27 58.12 -46.78
C HIS A 806 -4.14 58.08 -45.73
N HIS A 807 -2.96 57.61 -46.17
CA HIS A 807 -1.79 57.41 -45.31
C HIS A 807 -1.21 58.78 -44.91
N GLN A 808 -1.73 59.37 -43.84
CA GLN A 808 -1.26 60.66 -43.32
C GLN A 808 0.02 60.53 -42.47
N PHE A 809 0.38 59.32 -42.05
CA PHE A 809 1.60 59.05 -41.30
C PHE A 809 2.55 58.21 -42.13
N SER A 810 3.78 58.68 -42.34
CA SER A 810 4.83 57.93 -43.05
C SER A 810 5.22 56.66 -42.30
N HIS A 811 5.25 56.74 -40.97
CA HIS A 811 5.60 55.60 -40.11
C HIS A 811 4.53 55.38 -39.05
N ILE A 812 4.05 54.14 -38.93
CA ILE A 812 3.15 53.72 -37.85
C ILE A 812 3.83 52.63 -37.04
N ILE A 813 4.14 52.93 -35.79
CA ILE A 813 4.71 51.97 -34.83
C ILE A 813 3.60 51.53 -33.89
N ALA A 814 3.20 50.26 -33.99
CA ALA A 814 2.31 49.64 -33.03
C ALA A 814 3.14 49.06 -31.87
N MET A 815 2.81 49.46 -30.63
CA MET A 815 3.42 48.91 -29.42
C MET A 815 3.13 47.40 -29.34
N PRO A 816 4.17 46.55 -29.35
CA PRO A 816 4.00 45.14 -29.12
C PRO A 816 3.63 44.89 -27.66
N LYS A 817 3.00 43.74 -27.41
CA LYS A 817 2.81 43.23 -26.05
C LYS A 817 4.16 42.91 -25.42
N TRP A 818 4.31 43.17 -24.13
CA TRP A 818 5.57 42.91 -23.44
C TRP A 818 5.82 41.40 -23.32
N SER A 819 7.10 41.01 -23.42
CA SER A 819 7.49 39.61 -23.23
C SER A 819 7.37 39.20 -21.75
N PRO A 820 7.26 37.89 -21.43
CA PRO A 820 7.28 37.41 -20.06
C PRO A 820 8.53 37.86 -19.29
N THR A 821 9.68 37.94 -19.98
CA THR A 821 10.94 38.41 -19.40
C THR A 821 10.93 39.89 -19.08
N ASP A 822 10.31 40.73 -19.92
CA ASP A 822 10.25 42.18 -19.69
C ASP A 822 9.28 42.52 -18.55
N ILE A 823 8.14 41.82 -18.47
CA ILE A 823 7.23 41.95 -17.31
C ILE A 823 7.92 41.53 -16.02
N ARG A 824 8.69 40.42 -16.04
CA ARG A 824 9.46 40.00 -14.86
C ARG A 824 10.50 41.05 -14.45
N LYS A 825 11.26 41.59 -15.40
CA LYS A 825 12.23 42.67 -15.15
C LYS A 825 11.54 43.92 -14.59
N LEU A 826 10.35 44.26 -15.07
CA LEU A 826 9.55 45.37 -14.53
C LEU A 826 9.18 45.14 -13.07
N LEU A 827 8.57 44.00 -12.77
CA LEU A 827 8.11 43.71 -11.42
C LEU A 827 9.27 43.64 -10.43
N LEU A 828 10.35 42.95 -10.80
CA LEU A 828 11.53 42.83 -9.94
C LEU A 828 12.27 44.15 -9.75
N SER A 829 12.43 44.97 -10.80
CA SER A 829 13.10 46.27 -10.67
C SER A 829 12.35 47.20 -9.71
N ARG A 830 11.01 47.21 -9.76
CA ARG A 830 10.17 47.98 -8.82
C ARG A 830 10.19 47.40 -7.41
N HIS A 831 10.17 46.08 -7.28
CA HIS A 831 10.26 45.41 -5.98
C HIS A 831 11.62 45.66 -5.31
N HIS A 832 12.74 45.51 -6.02
CA HIS A 832 14.08 45.72 -5.46
C HIS A 832 14.30 47.15 -4.97
N ALA A 833 13.70 48.15 -5.63
CA ALA A 833 13.73 49.53 -5.17
C ALA A 833 13.08 49.74 -3.78
N SER A 834 12.24 48.81 -3.32
CA SER A 834 11.61 48.88 -2.00
C SER A 834 12.45 48.26 -0.86
N HIS A 835 13.57 47.61 -1.17
CA HIS A 835 14.45 46.89 -0.21
C HIS A 835 13.76 45.83 0.66
N ARG A 836 12.52 45.44 0.34
CA ARG A 836 11.79 44.37 1.07
C ARG A 836 12.20 42.99 0.54
N ARG A 837 12.14 41.96 1.40
CA ARG A 837 12.42 40.57 0.99
C ARG A 837 11.20 39.98 0.28
N LEU A 838 11.42 39.36 -0.87
CA LEU A 838 10.38 38.65 -1.62
C LEU A 838 10.18 37.23 -1.09
N ARG A 839 8.95 36.88 -0.73
CA ARG A 839 8.53 35.51 -0.38
C ARG A 839 7.32 35.11 -1.24
N TYR A 840 7.18 33.82 -1.52
CA TYR A 840 6.02 33.26 -2.20
C TYR A 840 5.15 32.51 -1.19
N ASP A 841 3.81 32.60 -1.34
CA ASP A 841 2.85 31.92 -0.48
C ASP A 841 3.10 30.41 -0.46
N ASP A 842 3.08 29.82 0.73
CA ASP A 842 3.26 28.39 0.94
C ASP A 842 2.22 27.56 0.14
N LEU A 843 1.04 28.13 -0.17
CA LEU A 843 0.05 27.54 -1.07
C LEU A 843 0.57 27.40 -2.52
N LEU A 844 1.28 28.40 -3.04
CA LEU A 844 1.94 28.34 -4.36
C LEU A 844 3.03 27.28 -4.35
N LEU A 845 3.87 27.27 -3.31
CA LEU A 845 4.93 26.28 -3.15
C LEU A 845 4.36 24.85 -3.05
N SER A 846 3.23 24.68 -2.36
CA SER A 846 2.55 23.38 -2.22
C SER A 846 1.87 22.89 -3.51
N ALA A 847 1.27 23.79 -4.30
CA ALA A 847 0.69 23.48 -5.60
C ALA A 847 1.77 23.11 -6.65
N LEU A 848 3.01 23.53 -6.41
CA LEU A 848 4.17 23.31 -7.28
C LEU A 848 5.05 22.12 -6.88
N ALA A 849 4.87 21.59 -5.66
CA ALA A 849 5.60 20.44 -5.14
C ALA A 849 5.31 19.09 -5.84
N GLY A 850 4.47 19.08 -6.88
CA GLY A 850 4.12 17.90 -7.68
C GLY A 850 5.13 17.53 -8.79
N THR A 851 6.09 18.40 -9.12
CA THR A 851 7.16 18.15 -10.10
C THR A 851 8.51 18.44 -9.45
N GLU A 852 9.52 17.58 -9.70
CA GLU A 852 10.85 17.57 -9.04
C GLU A 852 11.69 18.86 -9.16
N SER A 853 11.14 19.91 -9.75
CA SER A 853 11.70 21.25 -9.83
C SER A 853 11.08 22.21 -8.80
N ALA A 854 10.67 21.77 -7.60
CA ALA A 854 10.22 22.66 -6.52
C ALA A 854 11.39 23.46 -5.87
N SER A 855 12.24 24.05 -6.70
CA SER A 855 13.08 25.19 -6.33
C SER A 855 12.20 26.42 -6.31
N PHE A 856 12.48 27.34 -5.38
CA PHE A 856 12.04 28.74 -5.43
C PHE A 856 12.03 29.29 -6.88
N LYS A 857 13.01 28.91 -7.72
CA LYS A 857 13.11 29.30 -9.14
C LYS A 857 11.95 28.84 -10.04
N ALA A 858 11.35 27.68 -9.79
CA ALA A 858 10.21 27.22 -10.59
C ALA A 858 8.90 27.87 -10.15
N ALA A 859 8.76 28.13 -8.84
CA ALA A 859 7.66 28.94 -8.33
C ALA A 859 7.71 30.36 -8.86
N ASP A 860 8.89 30.97 -8.78
CA ASP A 860 9.21 32.27 -9.35
C ASP A 860 8.83 32.33 -10.84
N THR A 861 9.34 31.41 -11.65
CA THR A 861 9.04 31.36 -13.10
C THR A 861 7.55 31.21 -13.38
N ARG A 862 6.84 30.36 -12.62
CA ARG A 862 5.42 30.12 -12.86
C ARG A 862 4.54 31.28 -12.41
N VAL A 863 4.87 31.95 -11.30
CA VAL A 863 4.18 33.16 -10.85
C VAL A 863 4.32 34.25 -11.90
N PHE A 864 5.53 34.51 -12.41
CA PHE A 864 5.72 35.51 -13.46
C PHE A 864 5.03 35.15 -14.78
N ASN A 865 5.02 33.87 -15.17
CA ASN A 865 4.27 33.43 -16.34
C ASN A 865 2.76 33.65 -16.13
N LEU A 866 2.21 33.35 -14.95
CA LEU A 866 0.80 33.58 -14.64
C LEU A 866 0.46 35.08 -14.62
N MET A 867 1.34 35.93 -14.06
CA MET A 867 1.20 37.39 -14.13
C MET A 867 1.18 37.89 -15.57
N TRP A 868 2.06 37.36 -16.43
CA TRP A 868 2.08 37.70 -17.85
C TRP A 868 0.82 37.24 -18.58
N GLU A 869 0.34 36.01 -18.32
CA GLU A 869 -0.89 35.46 -18.90
C GLU A 869 -2.12 36.29 -18.51
N LEU A 870 -2.26 36.62 -17.22
CA LEU A 870 -3.40 37.38 -16.70
C LEU A 870 -3.36 38.85 -17.12
N SER A 871 -2.17 39.45 -17.25
CA SER A 871 -2.01 40.81 -17.77
C SER A 871 -2.08 40.90 -19.30
N ALA A 872 -2.07 39.75 -20.00
CA ALA A 872 -2.01 39.65 -21.45
C ALA A 872 -0.88 40.48 -22.09
N GLY A 873 0.24 40.64 -21.39
CA GLY A 873 1.41 41.43 -21.84
C GLY A 873 1.34 42.93 -21.54
N ASN A 874 0.38 43.41 -20.74
CA ASN A 874 0.22 44.82 -20.37
C ASN A 874 0.96 45.13 -19.05
N PRO A 875 1.98 46.02 -19.04
CA PRO A 875 2.78 46.26 -17.84
C PRO A 875 2.00 46.95 -16.72
N LEU A 876 1.07 47.86 -17.03
CA LEU A 876 0.25 48.51 -16.00
C LEU A 876 -0.66 47.49 -15.30
N THR A 877 -1.32 46.61 -16.08
CA THR A 877 -2.15 45.54 -15.50
C THR A 877 -1.32 44.57 -14.65
N ALA A 878 -0.10 44.23 -15.09
CA ALA A 878 0.80 43.37 -14.33
C ALA A 878 1.18 43.99 -12.97
N LEU A 879 1.45 45.30 -12.91
CA LEU A 879 1.73 46.01 -11.65
C LEU A 879 0.55 45.97 -10.69
N HIS A 880 -0.67 46.17 -11.20
CA HIS A 880 -1.87 46.07 -10.36
C HIS A 880 -2.14 44.63 -9.89
N LEU A 881 -2.00 43.63 -10.76
CA LEU A 881 -2.15 42.21 -10.39
C LEU A 881 -1.13 41.79 -9.32
N TRP A 882 0.09 42.32 -9.41
CA TRP A 882 1.11 42.14 -8.39
C TRP A 882 0.71 42.74 -7.05
N LEU A 883 0.20 43.97 -7.05
CA LEU A 883 -0.24 44.63 -5.82
C LEU A 883 -1.43 43.91 -5.16
N GLU A 884 -2.37 43.37 -5.93
CA GLU A 884 -3.49 42.59 -5.39
C GLU A 884 -3.09 41.23 -4.84
N SER A 885 -2.04 40.62 -5.41
CA SER A 885 -1.52 39.33 -4.95
C SER A 885 -0.51 39.46 -3.81
N ALA A 886 0.01 40.66 -3.56
CA ALA A 886 0.99 40.92 -2.51
C ALA A 886 0.33 41.13 -1.15
N ARG A 887 0.80 40.37 -0.15
CA ARG A 887 0.55 40.60 1.27
C ARG A 887 1.79 41.21 1.88
N PHE A 888 1.57 42.23 2.72
CA PHE A 888 2.65 43.01 3.32
C PHE A 888 2.81 42.63 4.78
N ASP A 889 4.00 42.15 5.13
CA ASP A 889 4.51 42.09 6.50
C ASP A 889 5.71 43.04 6.58
N HIS A 890 5.96 43.69 7.72
CA HIS A 890 6.80 44.89 7.84
C HIS A 890 8.12 44.85 7.03
N ARG A 891 8.80 43.68 7.00
CA ARG A 891 10.05 43.45 6.26
C ARG A 891 9.94 42.49 5.06
N THR A 892 8.80 41.83 4.86
CA THR A 892 8.63 40.80 3.83
C THR A 892 7.36 41.01 3.00
N VAL A 893 7.49 40.85 1.68
CA VAL A 893 6.35 40.86 0.76
C VAL A 893 6.09 39.42 0.36
N GLU A 894 4.95 38.89 0.78
CA GLU A 894 4.51 37.54 0.41
C GLU A 894 3.55 37.63 -0.78
N ILE A 895 3.89 36.95 -1.88
CA ILE A 895 3.08 36.95 -3.09
C ILE A 895 2.25 35.67 -3.16
N GLY A 896 0.93 35.86 -3.15
CA GLY A 896 -0.06 34.82 -3.37
C GLY A 896 -0.33 34.54 -4.85
N ILE A 897 -1.23 33.61 -5.10
CA ILE A 897 -1.69 33.29 -6.47
C ILE A 897 -2.45 34.51 -7.02
N PRO A 898 -2.00 35.15 -8.12
CA PRO A 898 -2.79 36.20 -8.74
C PRO A 898 -4.12 35.64 -9.21
N GLN A 899 -5.20 36.32 -8.84
CA GLN A 899 -6.55 35.90 -9.18
C GLN A 899 -7.01 36.62 -10.44
N ARG A 900 -7.75 35.89 -11.27
CA ARG A 900 -8.42 36.50 -12.42
C ARG A 900 -9.67 37.22 -11.91
N VAL A 901 -9.92 38.43 -12.43
CA VAL A 901 -11.18 39.13 -12.21
C VAL A 901 -12.37 38.24 -12.62
N ALA A 902 -13.41 38.21 -11.80
CA ALA A 902 -14.58 37.38 -12.04
C ALA A 902 -15.37 37.90 -13.25
N THR A 903 -15.19 37.29 -14.42
CA THR A 903 -15.87 37.69 -15.65
C THR A 903 -17.37 37.41 -15.64
N SER A 904 -17.91 36.77 -14.60
CA SER A 904 -19.35 36.59 -14.42
C SER A 904 -20.10 37.92 -14.34
N VAL A 905 -19.48 38.96 -13.76
CA VAL A 905 -20.04 40.31 -13.72
C VAL A 905 -20.23 40.88 -15.12
N LEU A 906 -19.32 40.57 -16.06
CA LEU A 906 -19.43 41.02 -17.45
C LEU A 906 -20.58 40.34 -18.20
N ASN A 907 -20.93 39.10 -17.84
CA ASN A 907 -22.04 38.40 -18.48
C ASN A 907 -23.42 38.96 -18.12
N ALA A 908 -23.52 39.69 -17.00
CA ALA A 908 -24.75 40.34 -16.57
C ALA A 908 -24.95 41.72 -17.24
N LEU A 909 -23.94 42.25 -17.95
CA LEU A 909 -24.00 43.55 -18.58
C LEU A 909 -24.95 43.53 -19.79
N GLN A 910 -25.85 44.51 -19.82
CA GLN A 910 -26.73 44.76 -20.96
C GLN A 910 -25.94 45.40 -22.12
N ASP A 911 -26.52 45.41 -23.31
CA ASP A 911 -25.83 45.91 -24.50
C ASP A 911 -25.57 47.43 -24.42
N ASP A 912 -26.48 48.22 -23.87
CA ASP A 912 -26.28 49.66 -23.64
C ASP A 912 -25.08 49.94 -22.71
N GLU A 913 -24.94 49.13 -21.65
CA GLU A 913 -23.79 49.20 -20.73
C GLU A 913 -22.49 48.79 -21.45
N CYS A 914 -22.56 47.80 -22.35
CA CYS A 914 -21.43 47.39 -23.17
C CYS A 914 -20.99 48.49 -24.16
N PHE A 915 -21.93 49.20 -24.79
CA PHE A 915 -21.64 50.35 -25.67
C PHE A 915 -21.00 51.49 -24.88
N MET A 916 -21.47 51.75 -23.67
CA MET A 916 -20.88 52.74 -22.77
C MET A 916 -19.44 52.40 -22.41
N LEU A 917 -19.19 51.16 -21.98
CA LEU A 917 -17.83 50.70 -21.66
C LEU A 917 -16.91 50.72 -22.89
N ALA A 918 -17.43 50.40 -24.08
CA ALA A 918 -16.68 50.51 -25.32
C ALA A 918 -16.30 51.97 -25.63
N ALA A 919 -17.20 52.92 -25.42
CA ALA A 919 -16.90 54.34 -25.59
C ALA A 919 -15.82 54.82 -24.61
N VAL A 920 -15.87 54.39 -23.35
CA VAL A 920 -14.84 54.70 -22.35
C VAL A 920 -13.49 54.08 -22.73
N ILE A 921 -13.44 52.85 -23.24
CA ILE A 921 -12.20 52.26 -23.76
C ILE A 921 -11.67 53.03 -24.97
N GLN A 922 -12.55 53.35 -25.92
CA GLN A 922 -12.18 54.02 -27.18
C GLN A 922 -11.61 55.42 -26.96
N HIS A 923 -12.09 56.13 -25.93
CA HIS A 923 -11.70 57.51 -25.67
C HIS A 923 -10.79 57.70 -24.46
N GLU A 924 -10.52 56.64 -23.69
CA GLU A 924 -9.73 56.57 -22.45
C GLU A 924 -10.18 57.44 -21.27
N ASN A 925 -10.68 58.67 -21.50
CA ASN A 925 -10.91 59.69 -20.45
C ASN A 925 -12.19 60.53 -20.65
N LEU A 926 -13.38 59.96 -20.39
CA LEU A 926 -14.64 60.67 -20.63
C LEU A 926 -15.33 61.19 -19.37
N THR A 927 -16.01 62.33 -19.48
CA THR A 927 -17.01 62.79 -18.48
C THR A 927 -18.38 62.16 -18.74
N PRO A 928 -19.31 62.13 -17.76
CA PRO A 928 -20.65 61.59 -17.97
C PRO A 928 -21.41 62.27 -19.11
N GLN A 929 -21.18 63.57 -19.32
CA GLN A 929 -21.78 64.34 -20.42
C GLN A 929 -21.20 63.91 -21.77
N GLU A 930 -19.88 63.78 -21.86
CA GLU A 930 -19.19 63.33 -23.08
C GLU A 930 -19.60 61.88 -23.45
N ILE A 931 -19.79 61.00 -22.46
CA ILE A 931 -20.27 59.62 -22.67
C ILE A 931 -21.69 59.62 -23.24
N ALA A 932 -22.61 60.38 -22.64
CA ALA A 932 -23.99 60.46 -23.11
C ALA A 932 -24.05 60.96 -24.56
N VAL A 933 -23.19 61.91 -24.91
CA VAL A 933 -23.07 62.43 -26.26
C VAL A 933 -22.48 61.42 -27.25
N ALA A 934 -21.40 60.71 -26.87
CA ALA A 934 -20.75 59.73 -27.73
C ALA A 934 -21.58 58.45 -27.96
N THR A 935 -22.38 58.06 -26.97
CA THR A 935 -23.20 56.84 -27.01
C THR A 935 -24.66 57.09 -27.40
N THR A 936 -25.09 58.36 -27.45
CA THR A 936 -26.49 58.78 -27.61
C THR A 936 -27.45 58.27 -26.52
N LEU A 937 -26.92 57.83 -25.37
CA LEU A 937 -27.71 57.33 -24.24
C LEU A 937 -28.16 58.46 -23.31
N PRO A 938 -29.31 58.32 -22.61
CA PRO A 938 -29.77 59.30 -21.63
C PRO A 938 -28.77 59.49 -20.48
N LEU A 939 -28.48 60.75 -20.11
CA LEU A 939 -27.51 61.09 -19.06
C LEU A 939 -27.81 60.40 -17.71
N ALA A 940 -29.08 60.21 -17.37
CA ALA A 940 -29.49 59.51 -16.15
C ALA A 940 -29.04 58.04 -16.15
N MET A 941 -29.20 57.35 -17.27
CA MET A 941 -28.74 55.97 -17.47
C MET A 941 -27.22 55.89 -17.42
N VAL A 942 -26.52 56.84 -18.05
CA VAL A 942 -25.04 56.94 -17.98
C VAL A 942 -24.57 57.07 -16.54
N ARG A 943 -25.13 58.00 -15.77
CA ARG A 943 -24.76 58.20 -14.35
C ARG A 943 -25.04 56.96 -13.49
N GLN A 944 -26.17 56.30 -13.71
CA GLN A 944 -26.51 55.07 -12.99
C GLN A 944 -25.53 53.93 -13.30
N THR A 945 -25.19 53.76 -14.59
CA THR A 945 -24.26 52.72 -15.04
C THR A 945 -22.83 53.01 -14.59
N LEU A 946 -22.39 54.29 -14.61
CA LEU A 946 -21.10 54.70 -14.06
C LEU A 946 -21.02 54.41 -12.56
N LYS A 947 -22.07 54.71 -11.80
CA LYS A 947 -22.13 54.40 -10.37
C LYS A 947 -22.06 52.90 -10.11
N SER A 948 -22.78 52.09 -10.90
CA SER A 948 -22.74 50.63 -10.84
C SER A 948 -21.36 50.09 -11.22
N GLY A 949 -20.76 50.60 -12.29
CA GLY A 949 -19.42 50.21 -12.77
C GLY A 949 -18.30 50.58 -11.80
N CYS A 950 -18.41 51.73 -11.11
CA CYS A 950 -17.49 52.09 -10.02
C CYS A 950 -17.71 51.22 -8.78
N ALA A 951 -18.95 50.91 -8.41
CA ALA A 951 -19.24 49.99 -7.31
C ALA A 951 -18.72 48.56 -7.59
N ALA A 952 -18.75 48.13 -8.85
CA ALA A 952 -18.19 46.86 -9.32
C ALA A 952 -16.65 46.89 -9.49
N GLY A 953 -16.01 48.06 -9.34
CA GLY A 953 -14.56 48.24 -9.53
C GLY A 953 -14.08 48.16 -10.98
N ILE A 954 -15.00 48.17 -11.96
CA ILE A 954 -14.68 48.13 -13.41
C ILE A 954 -14.14 49.49 -13.86
N LEU A 955 -14.77 50.56 -13.35
CA LEU A 955 -14.43 51.95 -13.67
C LEU A 955 -13.89 52.64 -12.42
N TRP A 956 -12.98 53.58 -12.62
CA TRP A 956 -12.58 54.52 -11.58
C TRP A 956 -12.68 55.95 -12.11
N GLY A 957 -13.12 56.86 -11.25
CA GLY A 957 -13.24 58.28 -11.54
C GLY A 957 -12.06 59.05 -10.95
N ASP A 958 -11.53 59.98 -11.72
CA ASP A 958 -10.55 60.96 -11.26
C ASP A 958 -11.24 62.13 -10.52
N GLU A 959 -10.47 62.97 -9.82
CA GLU A 959 -10.98 64.14 -9.08
C GLU A 959 -11.76 65.13 -9.96
N ARG A 960 -11.51 65.09 -11.28
CA ARG A 960 -12.18 65.91 -12.31
C ARG A 960 -13.41 65.23 -12.94
N ASP A 961 -13.98 64.22 -12.29
CA ASP A 961 -15.15 63.44 -12.76
C ASP A 961 -14.95 62.82 -14.16
N ARG A 962 -13.71 62.44 -14.47
CA ARG A 962 -13.35 61.72 -15.69
C ARG A 962 -13.19 60.24 -15.40
N TYR A 963 -13.94 59.42 -16.11
CA TYR A 963 -14.00 57.98 -15.89
C TYR A 963 -13.06 57.25 -16.83
N ARG A 964 -12.34 56.27 -16.26
CA ARG A 964 -11.46 55.37 -17.00
C ARG A 964 -11.72 53.93 -16.57
N VAL A 965 -11.36 52.98 -17.42
CA VAL A 965 -11.38 51.56 -17.06
C VAL A 965 -10.23 51.27 -16.11
N HIS A 966 -10.52 50.54 -15.02
CA HIS A 966 -9.50 50.08 -14.10
C HIS A 966 -8.54 49.10 -14.80
N ALA A 967 -7.23 49.23 -14.56
CA ALA A 967 -6.20 48.50 -15.30
C ALA A 967 -6.35 46.97 -15.25
N LEU A 968 -6.88 46.43 -14.15
CA LEU A 968 -7.15 45.00 -13.98
C LEU A 968 -8.25 44.46 -14.90
N TRP A 969 -9.28 45.28 -15.12
CA TRP A 969 -10.43 44.91 -15.94
C TRP A 969 -10.16 45.09 -17.42
N TYR A 970 -9.17 45.91 -17.79
CA TYR A 970 -8.90 46.29 -19.17
C TYR A 970 -8.72 45.08 -20.12
N PRO A 971 -7.85 44.07 -19.86
CA PRO A 971 -7.69 42.94 -20.77
C PRO A 971 -8.94 42.04 -20.86
N ALA A 972 -9.65 41.86 -19.74
CA ALA A 972 -10.86 41.06 -19.69
C ALA A 972 -11.99 41.73 -20.47
N LEU A 973 -12.15 43.05 -20.31
CA LEU A 973 -13.17 43.86 -20.95
C LEU A 973 -12.93 43.98 -22.45
N THR A 974 -11.68 44.22 -22.88
CA THR A 974 -11.35 44.27 -24.32
C THR A 974 -11.59 42.94 -25.01
N THR A 975 -11.24 41.82 -24.38
CA THR A 975 -11.53 40.48 -24.90
C THR A 975 -13.03 40.21 -24.96
N TYR A 976 -13.78 40.60 -23.92
CA TYR A 976 -15.22 40.39 -23.84
C TYR A 976 -15.98 41.19 -24.90
N LEU A 977 -15.73 42.50 -24.99
CA LEU A 977 -16.35 43.38 -25.98
C LEU A 977 -15.89 43.05 -27.41
N GLY A 978 -14.66 42.54 -27.57
CA GLY A 978 -14.17 42.01 -28.83
C GLY A 978 -14.95 40.78 -29.29
N ARG A 979 -15.27 39.84 -28.39
CA ARG A 979 -16.12 38.67 -28.69
C ARG A 979 -17.56 39.04 -29.05
N LYS A 980 -18.09 40.11 -28.46
CA LYS A 980 -19.40 40.69 -28.83
C LYS A 980 -19.36 41.53 -30.11
N ASN A 981 -18.19 41.68 -30.77
CA ASN A 981 -17.97 42.56 -31.93
C ASN A 981 -18.33 44.04 -31.68
N ILE A 982 -18.23 44.51 -30.43
CA ILE A 982 -18.52 45.91 -30.07
C ILE A 982 -17.27 46.79 -30.20
N LEU A 983 -16.10 46.28 -29.79
CA LEU A 983 -14.79 46.93 -29.99
C LEU A 983 -14.21 46.70 -31.39
N HIS A 984 -14.77 45.73 -32.10
CA HIS A 984 -14.38 45.33 -33.44
C HIS A 984 -15.61 45.43 -34.34
N GLY A 985 -16.01 46.68 -34.64
CA GLY A 985 -16.58 46.96 -35.96
C GLY A 985 -15.57 46.66 -37.06
#